data_AF-A0A150WQ05-F1
#
_entry.id   AF-A0A150WQ05-F1
#
_cell.length_a   1.000
_cell.length_b   1.000
_cell.length_c   1.000
_cell.angle_alpha   90.00
_cell.angle_beta   90.00
_cell.angle_gamma   90.00
#
_symmetry.space_group_name_H-M   'P 1'
#
loop_
_entity.id
_entity.type
_entity.pdbx_description
1 polymer ?
#
loop_
_entity_poly.entity_id
_entity_poly.type
_entity_poly.pdbx_seq_one_letter_code
_entity_poly.pdbx_strand_id
1 'polypeptide(L)'
;MKTHNHPLSFFKLARKLDETFNICKRKKSICRIQKEQLEASRVFEFYFSEDEVKIFFLSAILSGGIMISNFAQARVSVSDGTVYISVSGSDANSYGQDGSSAGRADVKLAYTDETKTSVRIFGTTWGEKFKDVVLPIKDIKSINVYAVGGDGARGLDGNSGRDGSDGRSGFWSGSSGSDGCPPSDGRDGDDGSDGENGTNGTDGGSGGDGGNGGRVAITTSADQSELMLLVSIDVSGGSGAYGGSGGRGGRGGQGGRGADGGRGGRNTCKDAEGKPVWGPDGRDGNRGRDGRSGSDGYSGSDGRNGSSGGSGSWSFNTESSAGVVSYKNRFKLEITSAVFTDDNENGILEPGERVYLTSLEVSNKGVMPSPAGQIIQLDFSNSETLYSPTTLKARVSEIAAGGKQVLNFKKGALPLQVPMKRELFGQKGTAKGRISINSIGWSRELESGMAIGWPVSLSATSSSLSGNFEVSSSVVNYKIKNVGARDIGARGYQPLYLQFAWNSKTIPAEDVLVKLADGTVIPLGEAVVIDTLTVPAKGELSVPVSLLVQNRKALSNGSGTLTASLRLRDSGSGNQDIVQATNLSVNQSLNISAIPWNQSLSFARARVQCQFPNLQLQDQPIAGIQIFKAAGSNQLQFKVSVPGSTSSSVSPLIVASASNMMTYFEKFRGAWTAEDAADFLNKFASPNSPKGHWNFKGCKASP
;
A
#
# COMPACT_ATOMS: atom_id res chain seq x y z
N MET A 1 0.60 51.57 -45.84
CA MET A 1 -0.53 50.99 -46.59
C MET A 1 -1.81 51.67 -46.12
N LYS A 2 -2.68 52.09 -47.05
CA LYS A 2 -3.86 52.94 -46.79
C LYS A 2 -4.90 52.24 -45.92
N THR A 3 -5.34 52.91 -44.85
CA THR A 3 -6.52 52.58 -44.04
C THR A 3 -7.78 53.15 -44.69
N HIS A 4 -8.75 52.30 -45.03
CA HIS A 4 -10.14 52.70 -45.26
C HIS A 4 -11.02 52.13 -44.15
N ASN A 5 -11.47 53.02 -43.25
CA ASN A 5 -12.55 52.79 -42.31
C ASN A 5 -13.89 52.97 -43.04
N HIS A 6 -14.78 51.97 -43.00
CA HIS A 6 -16.20 52.14 -43.27
C HIS A 6 -17.03 51.57 -42.09
N PRO A 7 -17.67 52.43 -41.25
CA PRO A 7 -18.49 52.00 -40.11
C PRO A 7 -19.88 51.46 -40.47
N LEU A 8 -20.28 51.51 -41.75
CA LEU A 8 -21.65 51.27 -42.20
C LEU A 8 -21.99 49.79 -42.49
N SER A 9 -21.02 48.88 -42.57
CA SER A 9 -21.28 47.44 -42.82
C SER A 9 -21.59 46.65 -41.54
N PHE A 10 -21.09 47.09 -40.38
CA PHE A 10 -21.21 46.36 -39.11
C PHE A 10 -22.62 46.42 -38.51
N PHE A 11 -23.31 47.56 -38.61
CA PHE A 11 -24.70 47.70 -38.15
C PHE A 11 -25.69 46.84 -38.96
N LYS A 12 -25.42 46.65 -40.26
CA LYS A 12 -26.21 45.73 -41.09
C LYS A 12 -25.96 44.26 -40.71
N LEU A 13 -24.74 43.91 -40.31
CA LEU A 13 -24.37 42.57 -39.86
C LEU A 13 -25.04 42.19 -38.53
N ALA A 14 -24.95 43.09 -37.54
CA ALA A 14 -25.50 42.88 -36.20
C ALA A 14 -27.03 42.74 -36.22
N ARG A 15 -27.71 43.59 -37.01
CA ARG A 15 -29.17 43.54 -37.17
C ARG A 15 -29.64 42.25 -37.85
N LYS A 16 -28.91 41.77 -38.85
CA LYS A 16 -29.25 40.54 -39.57
C LYS A 16 -28.99 39.27 -38.74
N LEU A 17 -27.97 39.29 -37.88
CA LEU A 17 -27.71 38.22 -36.89
C LEU A 17 -28.79 38.19 -35.81
N ASP A 18 -29.22 39.34 -35.30
CA ASP A 18 -30.25 39.43 -34.26
C ASP A 18 -31.65 39.04 -34.79
N GLU A 19 -32.02 39.46 -36.00
CA GLU A 19 -33.26 39.01 -36.66
C GLU A 19 -33.26 37.49 -36.90
N THR A 20 -32.14 36.92 -37.36
CA THR A 20 -32.04 35.47 -37.61
C THR A 20 -32.02 34.67 -36.30
N PHE A 21 -31.35 35.16 -35.26
CA PHE A 21 -31.37 34.56 -33.92
C PHE A 21 -32.79 34.49 -33.34
N ASN A 22 -33.56 35.57 -33.45
CA ASN A 22 -34.94 35.63 -32.97
C ASN A 22 -35.89 34.71 -33.77
N ILE A 23 -35.65 34.53 -35.07
CA ILE A 23 -36.40 33.58 -35.90
C ILE A 23 -36.09 32.12 -35.52
N CYS A 24 -34.82 31.78 -35.31
CA CYS A 24 -34.39 30.42 -34.99
C CYS A 24 -34.79 30.01 -33.55
N LYS A 25 -34.74 30.96 -32.60
CA LYS A 25 -35.27 30.77 -31.23
C LYS A 25 -36.77 30.44 -31.23
N ARG A 26 -37.56 31.07 -32.13
CA ARG A 26 -39.02 30.79 -32.25
C ARG A 26 -39.34 29.43 -32.88
N LYS A 27 -38.45 28.89 -33.73
CA LYS A 27 -38.71 27.64 -34.48
C LYS A 27 -38.13 26.37 -33.85
N LYS A 28 -37.34 26.48 -32.76
CA LYS A 28 -36.69 25.33 -32.08
C LYS A 28 -35.94 24.41 -33.06
N SER A 29 -35.25 24.97 -34.06
CA SER A 29 -34.57 24.19 -35.11
C SER A 29 -33.12 24.65 -35.33
N ILE A 30 -32.29 23.76 -35.88
CA ILE A 30 -30.91 24.06 -36.26
C ILE A 30 -30.92 25.03 -37.45
N CYS A 31 -30.24 26.16 -37.33
CA CYS A 31 -30.07 27.14 -38.39
C CYS A 31 -28.59 27.26 -38.75
N ARG A 32 -28.29 27.15 -40.05
CA ARG A 32 -26.94 27.30 -40.61
C ARG A 32 -26.93 28.52 -41.52
N ILE A 33 -26.06 29.49 -41.24
CA ILE A 33 -25.88 30.65 -42.13
C ILE A 33 -24.74 30.33 -43.09
N GLN A 34 -25.06 30.11 -44.37
CA GLN A 34 -24.06 29.88 -45.41
C GLN A 34 -23.54 31.18 -46.04
N LYS A 35 -22.34 31.04 -46.58
CA LYS A 35 -21.34 32.05 -47.01
C LYS A 35 -21.84 33.15 -47.96
N GLU A 36 -22.98 33.01 -48.62
CA GLU A 36 -23.41 33.91 -49.71
C GLU A 36 -24.12 35.19 -49.27
N GLN A 37 -24.25 35.46 -47.97
CA GLN A 37 -24.93 36.65 -47.43
C GLN A 37 -24.06 37.53 -46.51
N LEU A 38 -22.78 37.20 -46.37
CA LEU A 38 -21.83 37.88 -45.47
C LEU A 38 -20.50 38.07 -46.23
N GLU A 39 -20.02 39.31 -46.40
CA GLU A 39 -18.65 39.59 -46.88
C GLU A 39 -17.60 39.25 -45.79
N ALA A 40 -17.68 38.07 -45.20
CA ALA A 40 -16.74 37.58 -44.19
C ALA A 40 -16.57 36.05 -44.29
N SER A 41 -15.33 35.59 -44.18
CA SER A 41 -14.88 34.21 -44.38
C SER A 41 -15.26 33.24 -43.24
N ARG A 42 -16.53 33.20 -42.78
CA ARG A 42 -16.91 32.42 -41.57
C ARG A 42 -18.31 31.78 -41.67
N VAL A 43 -18.50 30.62 -41.04
CA VAL A 43 -19.78 29.91 -40.86
C VAL A 43 -20.13 29.90 -39.37
N PHE A 44 -21.38 30.22 -39.03
CA PHE A 44 -21.90 30.15 -37.65
C PHE A 44 -22.95 29.03 -37.56
N GLU A 45 -22.86 28.19 -36.53
CA GLU A 45 -23.84 27.16 -36.20
C GLU A 45 -24.38 27.36 -34.79
N PHE A 46 -25.70 27.32 -34.66
CA PHE A 46 -26.40 27.47 -33.39
C PHE A 46 -27.20 26.20 -33.08
N TYR A 47 -27.05 25.67 -31.87
CA TYR A 47 -27.80 24.52 -31.37
C TYR A 47 -28.78 24.96 -30.28
N PHE A 48 -30.05 24.60 -30.47
CA PHE A 48 -31.12 24.84 -29.51
C PHE A 48 -31.75 23.49 -29.12
N SER A 49 -31.65 23.11 -27.85
CA SER A 49 -32.48 22.05 -27.26
C SER A 49 -33.37 22.64 -26.16
N GLU A 50 -34.38 21.91 -25.69
CA GLU A 50 -35.40 22.44 -24.78
C GLU A 50 -34.87 22.99 -23.45
N ASP A 51 -33.65 22.60 -23.04
CA ASP A 51 -33.08 22.96 -21.74
C ASP A 51 -31.68 23.63 -21.79
N GLU A 52 -31.08 23.84 -22.96
CA GLU A 52 -29.74 24.47 -23.05
C GLU A 52 -29.49 25.20 -24.39
N VAL A 53 -28.83 26.36 -24.32
CA VAL A 53 -28.20 27.02 -25.48
C VAL A 53 -26.70 26.80 -25.40
N LYS A 54 -26.14 26.00 -26.30
CA LYS A 54 -24.67 25.84 -26.42
C LYS A 54 -24.16 26.68 -27.59
N ILE A 55 -23.27 27.63 -27.27
CA ILE A 55 -22.57 28.45 -28.26
C ILE A 55 -21.14 27.90 -28.39
N PHE A 56 -20.78 27.37 -29.56
CA PHE A 56 -19.40 27.02 -29.88
C PHE A 56 -18.75 28.18 -30.65
N PHE A 57 -17.70 28.77 -30.07
CA PHE A 57 -16.82 29.70 -30.79
C PHE A 57 -15.65 28.91 -31.39
N LEU A 58 -15.55 28.85 -32.72
CA LEU A 58 -14.28 28.52 -33.35
C LEU A 58 -13.39 29.77 -33.29
N SER A 59 -12.26 29.66 -32.59
CA SER A 59 -11.36 30.75 -32.22
C SER A 59 -10.76 31.51 -33.41
N ALA A 60 -10.77 32.84 -33.36
CA ALA A 60 -9.65 33.66 -33.85
C ALA A 60 -9.67 35.07 -33.23
N ILE A 61 -8.48 35.45 -32.74
CA ILE A 61 -8.01 36.71 -32.17
C ILE A 61 -8.52 37.93 -32.97
N LEU A 62 -9.16 38.88 -32.31
CA LEU A 62 -9.33 40.25 -32.79
C LEU A 62 -9.06 41.23 -31.65
N SER A 63 -7.93 41.92 -31.77
CA SER A 63 -7.59 43.16 -31.10
C SER A 63 -8.63 44.22 -31.43
N GLY A 64 -9.41 44.64 -30.44
CA GLY A 64 -10.42 45.69 -30.59
C GLY A 64 -11.63 45.43 -29.71
N GLY A 65 -11.60 45.98 -28.49
CA GLY A 65 -12.59 45.78 -27.46
C GLY A 65 -14.02 46.11 -27.90
N ILE A 66 -14.93 45.17 -27.65
CA ILE A 66 -16.34 45.45 -27.43
C ILE A 66 -16.69 44.80 -26.09
N MET A 67 -16.89 45.65 -25.08
CA MET A 67 -17.52 45.32 -23.82
C MET A 67 -18.92 44.78 -24.09
N ILE A 68 -19.11 43.46 -24.02
CA ILE A 68 -20.43 42.89 -23.75
C ILE A 68 -20.59 42.95 -22.24
N SER A 69 -21.20 44.02 -21.76
CA SER A 69 -21.59 44.19 -20.37
C SER A 69 -22.52 43.03 -19.94
N ASN A 70 -21.99 42.17 -19.08
CA ASN A 70 -22.64 41.48 -17.97
C ASN A 70 -24.12 41.09 -18.13
N PHE A 71 -24.35 39.88 -18.63
CA PHE A 71 -25.36 38.99 -18.05
C PHE A 71 -24.63 37.89 -17.26
N ALA A 72 -24.09 38.26 -16.10
CA ALA A 72 -23.60 37.30 -15.11
C ALA A 72 -24.81 36.72 -14.35
N GLN A 73 -25.67 35.95 -15.04
CA GLN A 73 -26.51 34.99 -14.31
C GLN A 73 -25.53 33.98 -13.72
N ALA A 74 -25.51 33.86 -12.39
CA ALA A 74 -24.71 32.84 -11.74
C ALA A 74 -24.99 31.48 -12.37
N ARG A 75 -23.93 30.77 -12.69
CA ARG A 75 -24.03 29.45 -13.31
C ARG A 75 -24.33 28.46 -12.20
N VAL A 76 -25.61 28.38 -11.83
CA VAL A 76 -26.12 27.23 -11.08
C VAL A 76 -26.45 26.15 -12.09
N SER A 77 -25.69 25.07 -12.08
CA SER A 77 -25.89 23.94 -12.98
C SER A 77 -25.79 22.62 -12.22
N VAL A 78 -26.41 21.59 -12.78
CA VAL A 78 -26.36 20.24 -12.24
C VAL A 78 -25.79 19.34 -13.33
N SER A 79 -24.73 18.59 -13.01
CA SER A 79 -24.13 17.62 -13.92
C SER A 79 -23.71 16.39 -13.14
N ASP A 80 -24.23 15.23 -13.54
CA ASP A 80 -23.90 13.92 -12.96
C ASP A 80 -23.98 13.90 -11.40
N GLY A 81 -25.08 14.44 -10.86
CA GLY A 81 -25.30 14.50 -9.41
C GLY A 81 -24.45 15.54 -8.67
N THR A 82 -23.65 16.34 -9.37
CA THR A 82 -22.89 17.45 -8.80
C THR A 82 -23.57 18.78 -9.10
N VAL A 83 -23.80 19.58 -8.07
CA VAL A 83 -24.36 20.93 -8.19
C VAL A 83 -23.21 21.93 -8.20
N TYR A 84 -23.13 22.74 -9.25
CA TYR A 84 -22.14 23.80 -9.39
C TYR A 84 -22.81 25.13 -9.13
N ILE A 85 -22.25 25.95 -8.26
CA ILE A 85 -22.68 27.33 -7.99
C ILE A 85 -21.46 28.21 -8.16
N SER A 86 -21.40 29.02 -9.22
CA SER A 86 -20.25 29.89 -9.47
C SER A 86 -20.61 31.37 -9.44
N VAL A 87 -19.82 32.11 -8.66
CA VAL A 87 -19.71 33.57 -8.64
C VAL A 87 -18.26 34.00 -8.90
N SER A 88 -17.50 33.21 -9.64
CA SER A 88 -16.10 33.49 -9.95
C SER A 88 -15.96 34.76 -10.80
N GLY A 89 -14.83 35.44 -10.64
CA GLY A 89 -14.42 36.52 -11.51
C GLY A 89 -14.07 36.01 -12.91
N SER A 90 -14.18 36.88 -13.90
CA SER A 90 -13.62 36.68 -15.24
C SER A 90 -12.14 37.04 -15.29
N ASP A 91 -11.40 36.24 -16.04
CA ASP A 91 -10.03 36.54 -16.43
C ASP A 91 -9.96 37.77 -17.34
N ALA A 92 -8.85 38.48 -17.25
CA ALA A 92 -8.57 39.62 -18.09
C ALA A 92 -8.30 39.20 -19.54
N ASN A 93 -8.82 39.97 -20.49
CA ASN A 93 -8.74 39.64 -21.93
C ASN A 93 -7.88 40.61 -22.74
N SER A 94 -7.36 41.66 -22.12
CA SER A 94 -6.49 42.65 -22.78
C SER A 94 -5.26 42.92 -21.92
N TYR A 95 -4.14 43.21 -22.56
CA TYR A 95 -2.85 43.32 -21.89
C TYR A 95 -2.84 44.31 -20.71
N GLY A 96 -2.22 43.90 -19.61
CA GLY A 96 -2.10 44.69 -18.39
C GLY A 96 -3.41 44.94 -17.66
N GLN A 97 -4.53 44.34 -18.09
CA GLN A 97 -5.79 44.42 -17.34
C GLN A 97 -5.80 43.43 -16.19
N ASP A 98 -6.40 43.87 -15.08
CA ASP A 98 -6.59 43.04 -13.90
C ASP A 98 -7.73 42.04 -14.11
N GLY A 99 -7.58 40.87 -13.52
CA GLY A 99 -8.66 39.91 -13.37
C GLY A 99 -9.73 40.45 -12.42
N SER A 100 -10.99 40.14 -12.71
CA SER A 100 -12.09 40.64 -11.87
C SER A 100 -12.20 39.84 -10.57
N SER A 101 -12.61 40.50 -9.49
CA SER A 101 -12.85 39.82 -8.21
C SER A 101 -14.13 38.98 -8.26
N ALA A 102 -14.13 37.87 -7.53
CA ALA A 102 -15.30 37.04 -7.36
C ALA A 102 -16.36 37.68 -6.45
N GLY A 103 -17.59 37.18 -6.58
CA GLY A 103 -18.77 37.72 -5.95
C GLY A 103 -19.14 37.06 -4.64
N ARG A 104 -20.39 37.28 -4.24
CA ARG A 104 -20.99 36.69 -3.04
C ARG A 104 -21.98 35.60 -3.41
N ALA A 105 -21.89 34.46 -2.74
CA ALA A 105 -22.88 33.37 -2.79
C ALA A 105 -23.41 33.08 -1.38
N ASP A 106 -24.71 33.30 -1.17
CA ASP A 106 -25.41 32.88 0.04
C ASP A 106 -26.30 31.68 -0.31
N VAL A 107 -25.86 30.48 0.03
CA VAL A 107 -26.53 29.21 -0.31
C VAL A 107 -27.22 28.66 0.93
N LYS A 108 -28.50 28.31 0.78
CA LYS A 108 -29.33 27.65 1.78
C LYS A 108 -29.61 26.21 1.37
N LEU A 109 -29.54 25.31 2.35
CA LEU A 109 -29.81 23.88 2.20
C LEU A 109 -30.95 23.49 3.15
N ALA A 110 -31.95 22.77 2.64
CA ALA A 110 -33.01 22.20 3.46
C ALA A 110 -33.53 20.90 2.86
N TYR A 111 -33.97 19.97 3.69
CA TYR A 111 -34.81 18.88 3.21
C TYR A 111 -36.16 19.41 2.72
N THR A 112 -36.75 18.75 1.72
CA THR A 112 -38.08 19.13 1.19
C THR A 112 -39.23 18.74 2.12
N ASP A 113 -39.00 17.73 2.96
CA ASP A 113 -40.00 17.11 3.82
C ASP A 113 -39.32 16.33 4.97
N GLU A 114 -40.13 15.85 5.92
CA GLU A 114 -39.67 15.08 7.08
C GLU A 114 -39.11 13.69 6.71
N THR A 115 -39.40 13.19 5.51
CA THR A 115 -38.86 11.90 5.04
C THR A 115 -37.39 11.99 4.63
N LYS A 116 -36.85 13.21 4.50
CA LYS A 116 -35.45 13.50 4.19
C LYS A 116 -34.95 12.84 2.89
N THR A 117 -35.86 12.65 1.93
CA THR A 117 -35.55 11.95 0.67
C THR A 117 -34.98 12.87 -0.41
N SER A 118 -35.29 14.17 -0.36
CA SER A 118 -34.80 15.17 -1.31
C SER A 118 -34.30 16.43 -0.61
N VAL A 119 -33.31 17.09 -1.23
CA VAL A 119 -32.69 18.32 -0.73
C VAL A 119 -33.02 19.46 -1.68
N ARG A 120 -33.48 20.58 -1.12
CA ARG A 120 -33.65 21.86 -1.79
C ARG A 120 -32.42 22.72 -1.55
N ILE A 121 -31.82 23.19 -2.63
CA ILE A 121 -30.68 24.10 -2.66
C ILE A 121 -31.16 25.42 -3.27
N PHE A 122 -31.10 26.49 -2.52
CA PHE A 122 -31.68 27.78 -2.89
C PHE A 122 -30.87 28.91 -2.27
N GLY A 123 -30.99 30.14 -2.75
CA GLY A 123 -30.19 31.23 -2.20
C GLY A 123 -29.97 32.35 -3.18
N THR A 124 -28.91 33.13 -2.94
CA THR A 124 -28.54 34.26 -3.78
C THR A 124 -27.09 34.16 -4.24
N THR A 125 -26.85 34.75 -5.41
CA THR A 125 -25.55 34.87 -6.05
C THR A 125 -25.46 36.27 -6.64
N TRP A 126 -24.41 37.02 -6.32
CA TRP A 126 -24.33 38.44 -6.66
C TRP A 126 -25.54 39.26 -6.15
N GLY A 127 -26.16 38.82 -5.05
CA GLY A 127 -27.38 39.43 -4.48
C GLY A 127 -28.69 38.98 -5.13
N GLU A 128 -28.63 38.32 -6.29
CA GLU A 128 -29.81 37.86 -7.03
C GLU A 128 -30.18 36.43 -6.69
N LYS A 129 -31.49 36.13 -6.57
CA LYS A 129 -31.96 34.78 -6.27
C LYS A 129 -31.76 33.87 -7.48
N PHE A 130 -31.08 32.73 -7.29
CA PHE A 130 -31.00 31.69 -8.34
C PHE A 130 -32.18 30.71 -8.26
N LYS A 131 -32.46 30.02 -9.38
CA LYS A 131 -33.51 29.00 -9.44
C LYS A 131 -33.19 27.85 -8.49
N ASP A 132 -34.11 27.58 -7.57
CA ASP A 132 -33.98 26.47 -6.62
C ASP A 132 -33.71 25.14 -7.34
N VAL A 133 -32.74 24.38 -6.83
CA VAL A 133 -32.41 23.04 -7.28
C VAL A 133 -32.96 22.05 -6.27
N VAL A 134 -33.76 21.09 -6.72
CA VAL A 134 -34.32 20.03 -5.87
C VAL A 134 -33.87 18.69 -6.43
N LEU A 135 -33.15 17.91 -5.63
CA LEU A 135 -32.61 16.61 -6.04
C LEU A 135 -32.84 15.58 -4.92
N PRO A 136 -33.11 14.31 -5.27
CA PRO A 136 -33.08 13.22 -4.29
C PRO A 136 -31.70 13.14 -3.64
N ILE A 137 -31.63 12.97 -2.30
CA ILE A 137 -30.36 12.95 -1.57
C ILE A 137 -29.39 11.88 -2.08
N LYS A 138 -29.93 10.73 -2.52
CA LYS A 138 -29.18 9.61 -3.10
C LYS A 138 -28.48 9.96 -4.43
N ASP A 139 -28.97 10.98 -5.13
CA ASP A 139 -28.46 11.39 -6.44
C ASP A 139 -27.46 12.56 -6.32
N ILE A 140 -27.31 13.14 -5.12
CA ILE A 140 -26.37 14.23 -4.87
C ILE A 140 -25.01 13.63 -4.49
N LYS A 141 -24.00 13.86 -5.34
CA LYS A 141 -22.60 13.52 -5.08
C LYS A 141 -21.89 14.64 -4.31
N SER A 142 -22.05 15.88 -4.77
CA SER A 142 -21.43 17.06 -4.14
C SER A 142 -22.12 18.37 -4.56
N ILE A 143 -21.93 19.41 -3.75
CA ILE A 143 -22.36 20.79 -4.01
C ILE A 143 -21.10 21.66 -4.00
N ASN A 144 -20.63 22.06 -5.17
CA ASN A 144 -19.41 22.82 -5.34
C ASN A 144 -19.74 24.30 -5.53
N VAL A 145 -19.24 25.14 -4.61
CA VAL A 145 -19.43 26.59 -4.65
C VAL A 145 -18.10 27.26 -4.97
N TYR A 146 -18.02 27.92 -6.12
CA TYR A 146 -16.83 28.61 -6.62
C TYR A 146 -17.03 30.12 -6.54
N ALA A 147 -16.13 30.79 -5.84
CA ALA A 147 -16.01 32.23 -5.79
C ALA A 147 -14.53 32.59 -5.98
N VAL A 148 -13.97 32.16 -7.10
CA VAL A 148 -12.55 32.28 -7.44
C VAL A 148 -12.30 33.56 -8.23
N GLY A 149 -11.32 34.36 -7.83
CA GLY A 149 -10.95 35.56 -8.58
C GLY A 149 -10.40 35.23 -9.98
N GLY A 150 -10.64 36.11 -10.96
CA GLY A 150 -10.11 35.91 -12.31
C GLY A 150 -8.63 36.24 -12.41
N ASP A 151 -7.94 35.65 -13.38
CA ASP A 151 -6.52 35.89 -13.63
C ASP A 151 -6.28 37.24 -14.32
N GLY A 152 -5.16 37.89 -13.98
CA GLY A 152 -4.69 39.09 -14.68
C GLY A 152 -4.17 38.77 -16.09
N ALA A 153 -4.04 39.79 -16.93
CA ALA A 153 -3.53 39.65 -18.29
C ALA A 153 -2.07 40.10 -18.38
N ARG A 154 -1.29 39.41 -19.21
CA ARG A 154 0.13 39.74 -19.43
C ARG A 154 0.32 41.18 -19.87
N GLY A 155 1.45 41.80 -19.53
CA GLY A 155 1.83 43.11 -20.06
C GLY A 155 2.21 43.06 -21.55
N LEU A 156 2.11 44.20 -22.24
CA LEU A 156 2.57 44.36 -23.62
C LEU A 156 4.10 44.45 -23.67
N ASP A 157 4.74 43.77 -24.59
CA ASP A 157 6.17 43.96 -24.83
C ASP A 157 6.47 45.36 -25.40
N GLY A 158 7.61 45.92 -25.00
CA GLY A 158 8.12 47.18 -25.51
C GLY A 158 8.63 47.05 -26.94
N ASN A 159 8.46 48.12 -27.72
CA ASN A 159 8.98 48.19 -29.08
C ASN A 159 10.48 48.46 -29.06
N SER A 160 11.20 47.78 -29.95
CA SER A 160 12.63 48.07 -30.13
C SER A 160 12.84 49.47 -30.70
N GLY A 161 13.92 50.10 -30.27
CA GLY A 161 14.43 51.33 -30.84
C GLY A 161 14.93 51.10 -32.27
N ARG A 162 14.88 52.15 -33.08
CA ARG A 162 15.43 52.19 -34.43
C ARG A 162 16.90 52.54 -34.38
N ASP A 163 17.68 51.86 -35.21
CA ASP A 163 19.09 52.15 -35.41
C ASP A 163 19.28 53.55 -36.02
N GLY A 164 20.37 54.22 -35.63
CA GLY A 164 20.81 55.48 -36.19
C GLY A 164 21.43 55.28 -37.57
N SER A 165 21.33 56.29 -38.42
CA SER A 165 21.91 56.24 -39.75
C SER A 165 23.41 56.54 -39.72
N ASP A 166 24.18 55.88 -40.60
CA ASP A 166 25.61 56.11 -40.71
C ASP A 166 25.90 57.51 -41.29
N GLY A 167 26.96 58.12 -40.77
CA GLY A 167 27.52 59.36 -41.25
C GLY A 167 28.11 59.19 -42.65
N ARG A 168 27.98 60.25 -43.45
CA ARG A 168 28.55 60.30 -44.80
C ARG A 168 30.03 60.65 -44.75
N SER A 169 30.82 59.95 -45.54
CA SER A 169 32.25 60.26 -45.73
C SER A 169 32.47 61.67 -46.29
N GLY A 170 33.62 62.25 -45.96
CA GLY A 170 34.09 63.53 -46.51
C GLY A 170 34.12 63.46 -48.03
N PHE A 171 33.59 64.49 -48.69
CA PHE A 171 33.25 64.41 -50.11
C PHE A 171 34.40 64.90 -50.99
N TRP A 172 35.10 65.95 -50.59
CA TRP A 172 36.21 66.51 -51.36
C TRP A 172 37.56 66.19 -50.72
N SER A 173 38.43 65.52 -51.48
CA SER A 173 39.85 65.48 -51.16
C SER A 173 40.46 66.87 -51.31
N GLY A 174 41.46 67.16 -50.50
CA GLY A 174 42.20 68.39 -50.61
C GLY A 174 42.84 68.54 -51.98
N SER A 175 42.75 69.73 -52.56
CA SER A 175 43.44 70.02 -53.82
C SER A 175 44.95 70.07 -53.58
N SER A 176 45.74 69.46 -54.47
CA SER A 176 47.19 69.58 -54.41
C SER A 176 47.64 71.04 -54.54
N GLY A 177 48.71 71.38 -53.83
CA GLY A 177 49.40 72.64 -53.98
C GLY A 177 50.07 72.75 -55.36
N SER A 178 50.21 73.97 -55.85
CA SER A 178 50.90 74.25 -57.10
C SER A 178 52.41 74.32 -56.88
N ASP A 179 53.16 73.65 -57.75
CA ASP A 179 54.62 73.79 -57.85
C ASP A 179 54.99 75.25 -58.19
N GLY A 180 56.05 75.79 -57.59
CA GLY A 180 56.41 77.20 -57.79
C GLY A 180 57.58 77.70 -56.95
N CYS A 181 57.76 79.02 -56.93
CA CYS A 181 58.79 79.73 -56.18
C CYS A 181 58.21 80.97 -55.47
N PRO A 182 57.72 80.87 -54.22
CA PRO A 182 57.65 79.65 -53.40
C PRO A 182 56.47 78.73 -53.82
N PRO A 183 56.54 77.41 -53.57
CA PRO A 183 55.43 76.49 -53.80
C PRO A 183 54.29 76.72 -52.79
N SER A 184 53.08 76.24 -53.11
CA SER A 184 51.94 76.30 -52.18
C SER A 184 51.69 74.97 -51.49
N ASP A 185 51.16 75.02 -50.26
CA ASP A 185 50.71 73.84 -49.52
C ASP A 185 49.47 73.23 -50.20
N GLY A 186 49.27 71.93 -50.00
CA GLY A 186 48.03 71.24 -50.34
C GLY A 186 46.91 71.65 -49.38
N ARG A 187 45.66 71.63 -49.85
CA ARG A 187 44.50 71.89 -48.98
C ARG A 187 44.16 70.66 -48.17
N ASP A 188 43.54 70.85 -47.01
CA ASP A 188 43.00 69.76 -46.21
C ASP A 188 41.80 69.11 -46.91
N GLY A 189 41.56 67.83 -46.65
CA GLY A 189 40.36 67.13 -47.11
C GLY A 189 39.16 67.40 -46.19
N ASP A 190 37.94 67.23 -46.72
CA ASP A 190 36.72 67.42 -45.94
C ASP A 190 36.60 66.40 -44.80
N ASP A 191 36.09 66.86 -43.66
CA ASP A 191 35.71 65.98 -42.55
C ASP A 191 34.53 65.09 -42.95
N GLY A 192 34.50 63.88 -42.40
CA GLY A 192 33.31 63.02 -42.45
C GLY A 192 32.24 63.52 -41.48
N SER A 193 30.98 63.33 -41.84
CA SER A 193 29.86 63.66 -40.94
C SER A 193 29.67 62.59 -39.86
N ASP A 194 29.22 63.01 -38.68
CA ASP A 194 28.93 62.10 -37.57
C ASP A 194 27.75 61.18 -37.93
N GLY A 195 27.77 59.96 -37.38
CA GLY A 195 26.63 59.05 -37.43
C GLY A 195 25.54 59.48 -36.45
N GLU A 196 24.28 59.20 -36.79
CA GLU A 196 23.16 59.50 -35.90
C GLU A 196 23.06 58.48 -34.76
N ASN A 197 22.56 58.93 -33.61
CA ASN A 197 22.33 58.04 -32.48
C ASN A 197 21.18 57.06 -32.76
N GLY A 198 21.28 55.86 -32.21
CA GLY A 198 20.15 54.95 -32.13
C GLY A 198 19.08 55.50 -31.19
N THR A 199 17.81 55.22 -31.48
CA THR A 199 16.71 55.58 -30.59
C THR A 199 16.54 54.54 -29.50
N ASN A 200 16.06 54.96 -28.33
CA ASN A 200 15.80 54.06 -27.21
C ASN A 200 14.64 53.10 -27.55
N GLY A 201 14.70 51.89 -26.99
CA GLY A 201 13.54 51.01 -26.93
C GLY A 201 12.52 51.53 -25.91
N THR A 202 11.25 51.16 -26.09
CA THR A 202 10.20 51.52 -25.13
C THR A 202 10.12 50.48 -24.01
N ASP A 203 9.71 50.89 -22.83
CA ASP A 203 9.45 49.97 -21.71
C ASP A 203 8.34 48.97 -22.05
N GLY A 204 8.39 47.81 -21.40
CA GLY A 204 7.28 46.86 -21.38
C GLY A 204 6.13 47.35 -20.48
N GLY A 205 4.90 47.06 -20.88
CA GLY A 205 3.71 47.28 -20.06
C GLY A 205 3.68 46.36 -18.83
N SER A 206 3.08 46.81 -17.74
CA SER A 206 2.91 45.96 -16.55
C SER A 206 1.90 44.84 -16.82
N GLY A 207 2.06 43.71 -16.15
CA GLY A 207 1.03 42.66 -16.08
C GLY A 207 -0.08 43.09 -15.14
N GLY A 208 -1.30 42.64 -15.44
CA GLY A 208 -2.45 42.89 -14.59
C GLY A 208 -2.45 42.02 -13.33
N ASP A 209 -3.06 42.54 -12.27
CA ASP A 209 -3.25 41.85 -11.00
C ASP A 209 -4.34 40.78 -11.13
N GLY A 210 -4.27 39.75 -10.29
CA GLY A 210 -5.34 38.77 -10.13
C GLY A 210 -6.48 39.32 -9.27
N GLY A 211 -7.72 38.95 -9.61
CA GLY A 211 -8.90 39.33 -8.83
C GLY A 211 -8.95 38.64 -7.47
N ASN A 212 -9.59 39.26 -6.48
CA ASN A 212 -9.76 38.65 -5.17
C ASN A 212 -10.82 37.52 -5.18
N GLY A 213 -10.65 36.54 -4.31
CA GLY A 213 -11.67 35.55 -4.01
C GLY A 213 -12.89 36.16 -3.32
N GLY A 214 -14.04 35.51 -3.49
CA GLY A 214 -15.33 36.04 -3.08
C GLY A 214 -15.78 35.60 -1.68
N ARG A 215 -17.07 35.82 -1.38
CA ARG A 215 -17.65 35.45 -0.08
C ARG A 215 -18.71 34.36 -0.23
N VAL A 216 -18.57 33.26 0.52
CA VAL A 216 -19.52 32.14 0.49
C VAL A 216 -20.13 31.92 1.87
N ALA A 217 -21.47 31.94 1.97
CA ALA A 217 -22.18 31.58 3.20
C ALA A 217 -23.09 30.39 2.94
N ILE A 218 -22.87 29.29 3.64
CA ILE A 218 -23.72 28.10 3.57
C ILE A 218 -24.61 28.09 4.80
N THR A 219 -25.93 28.10 4.63
CA THR A 219 -26.89 28.18 5.73
C THR A 219 -27.84 26.99 5.72
N THR A 220 -28.11 26.42 6.88
CA THR A 220 -29.15 25.39 7.05
C THR A 220 -29.71 25.45 8.46
N SER A 221 -30.79 24.72 8.74
CA SER A 221 -31.30 24.60 10.10
C SER A 221 -30.33 23.79 10.97
N ALA A 222 -30.23 24.09 12.26
CA ALA A 222 -29.29 23.40 13.18
C ALA A 222 -29.46 21.87 13.18
N ASP A 223 -30.69 21.39 13.08
CA ASP A 223 -31.07 19.98 13.01
C ASP A 223 -30.82 19.32 11.65
N GLN A 224 -30.45 20.08 10.61
CA GLN A 224 -30.15 19.60 9.25
C GLN A 224 -28.70 19.86 8.82
N SER A 225 -27.82 20.16 9.79
CA SER A 225 -26.44 20.56 9.52
C SER A 225 -25.59 19.48 8.83
N GLU A 226 -26.03 18.22 8.78
CA GLU A 226 -25.40 17.16 7.98
C GLU A 226 -25.37 17.47 6.49
N LEU A 227 -26.31 18.27 5.96
CA LEU A 227 -26.33 18.68 4.55
C LEU A 227 -25.07 19.47 4.17
N MET A 228 -24.44 20.16 5.12
CA MET A 228 -23.20 20.90 4.88
C MET A 228 -22.03 19.98 4.54
N LEU A 229 -22.09 18.68 4.86
CA LEU A 229 -21.07 17.71 4.48
C LEU A 229 -21.01 17.48 2.96
N LEU A 230 -22.10 17.78 2.24
CA LEU A 230 -22.15 17.68 0.77
C LEU A 230 -21.42 18.86 0.09
N VAL A 231 -21.09 19.92 0.83
CA VAL A 231 -20.58 21.16 0.25
C VAL A 231 -19.06 21.19 0.18
N SER A 232 -18.53 21.60 -0.97
CA SER A 232 -17.15 22.00 -1.20
C SER A 232 -17.11 23.48 -1.60
N ILE A 233 -16.13 24.23 -1.10
CA ILE A 233 -16.02 25.68 -1.30
C ILE A 233 -14.62 26.01 -1.80
N ASP A 234 -14.54 26.78 -2.88
CA ASP A 234 -13.32 27.40 -3.38
C ASP A 234 -13.49 28.92 -3.46
N VAL A 235 -12.66 29.63 -2.71
CA VAL A 235 -12.62 31.10 -2.64
C VAL A 235 -11.21 31.62 -2.94
N SER A 236 -10.42 30.89 -3.73
CA SER A 236 -9.07 31.31 -4.10
C SER A 236 -9.06 32.65 -4.85
N GLY A 237 -7.97 33.40 -4.73
CA GLY A 237 -7.73 34.58 -5.57
C GLY A 237 -7.18 34.16 -6.93
N GLY A 238 -7.37 35.01 -7.93
CA GLY A 238 -6.78 34.84 -9.25
C GLY A 238 -5.28 35.11 -9.26
N SER A 239 -4.61 34.63 -10.30
CA SER A 239 -3.17 34.78 -10.47
C SER A 239 -2.83 36.14 -11.07
N GLY A 240 -1.78 36.79 -10.57
CA GLY A 240 -1.18 37.94 -11.24
C GLY A 240 -0.41 37.52 -12.48
N ALA A 241 -0.40 38.36 -13.52
CA ALA A 241 0.26 38.05 -14.78
C ALA A 241 1.65 38.68 -14.91
N TYR A 242 2.49 38.10 -15.77
CA TYR A 242 3.82 38.64 -16.03
C TYR A 242 3.78 40.00 -16.74
N GLY A 243 4.74 40.87 -16.43
CA GLY A 243 5.01 42.07 -17.21
C GLY A 243 5.47 41.75 -18.63
N GLY A 244 5.32 42.73 -19.53
CA GLY A 244 5.92 42.69 -20.85
C GLY A 244 7.43 42.96 -20.78
N SER A 245 8.18 42.39 -21.70
CA SER A 245 9.62 42.65 -21.82
C SER A 245 9.91 44.05 -22.35
N GLY A 246 11.02 44.65 -21.94
CA GLY A 246 11.49 45.93 -22.46
C GLY A 246 12.01 45.83 -23.89
N GLY A 247 11.71 46.83 -24.72
CA GLY A 247 12.20 46.89 -26.08
C GLY A 247 13.70 47.17 -26.13
N ARG A 248 14.45 46.50 -27.02
CA ARG A 248 15.88 46.73 -27.15
C ARG A 248 16.17 48.11 -27.75
N GLY A 249 17.20 48.82 -27.27
CA GLY A 249 17.66 50.06 -27.89
C GLY A 249 18.26 49.85 -29.28
N GLY A 250 18.06 50.81 -30.18
CA GLY A 250 18.66 50.79 -31.52
C GLY A 250 20.15 51.12 -31.46
N ARG A 251 20.94 50.61 -32.40
CA ARG A 251 22.38 50.88 -32.47
C ARG A 251 22.65 52.26 -33.04
N GLY A 252 23.74 52.91 -32.61
CA GLY A 252 24.23 54.14 -33.22
C GLY A 252 24.83 53.90 -34.60
N GLY A 253 24.64 54.85 -35.52
CA GLY A 253 25.25 54.83 -36.84
C GLY A 253 26.75 55.10 -36.76
N GLN A 254 27.52 54.50 -37.66
CA GLN A 254 28.95 54.71 -37.74
C GLN A 254 29.27 56.11 -38.28
N GLY A 255 30.33 56.74 -37.78
CA GLY A 255 30.78 58.02 -38.32
C GLY A 255 31.35 57.90 -39.73
N GLY A 256 31.13 58.91 -40.56
CA GLY A 256 31.64 58.98 -41.92
C GLY A 256 33.15 59.16 -41.95
N ARG A 257 33.83 58.56 -42.92
CA ARG A 257 35.28 58.65 -43.04
C ARG A 257 35.71 60.00 -43.65
N GLY A 258 36.65 60.72 -43.06
CA GLY A 258 37.18 61.98 -43.61
C GLY A 258 38.05 61.77 -44.87
N ALA A 259 38.01 62.74 -45.78
CA ALA A 259 38.67 62.68 -47.08
C ALA A 259 40.16 63.03 -46.99
N ASP A 260 40.97 62.45 -47.88
CA ASP A 260 42.42 62.67 -47.89
C ASP A 260 42.79 64.11 -48.25
N GLY A 261 43.84 64.65 -47.63
CA GLY A 261 44.38 65.97 -47.97
C GLY A 261 45.17 65.96 -49.28
N GLY A 262 45.30 67.15 -49.89
CA GLY A 262 46.03 67.33 -51.14
C GLY A 262 47.54 67.33 -50.92
N ARG A 263 48.33 66.89 -51.91
CA ARG A 263 49.80 66.95 -51.78
C ARG A 263 50.32 68.37 -51.93
N GLY A 264 51.34 68.77 -51.19
CA GLY A 264 52.01 70.05 -51.37
C GLY A 264 52.76 70.14 -52.71
N GLY A 265 52.87 71.36 -53.24
CA GLY A 265 53.58 71.61 -54.50
C GLY A 265 55.10 71.54 -54.34
N ARG A 266 55.82 71.12 -55.37
CA ARG A 266 57.28 71.06 -55.36
C ARG A 266 57.91 72.42 -55.58
N ASN A 267 58.99 72.69 -54.85
CA ASN A 267 59.79 73.87 -55.06
C ASN A 267 60.60 73.75 -56.36
N THR A 268 60.44 74.76 -57.23
CA THR A 268 61.13 74.82 -58.53
C THR A 268 61.95 76.10 -58.73
N CYS A 269 62.24 76.84 -57.65
CA CYS A 269 63.06 78.04 -57.67
C CYS A 269 64.40 77.82 -58.38
N LYS A 270 64.83 78.79 -59.20
CA LYS A 270 66.16 78.84 -59.84
C LYS A 270 66.79 80.21 -59.61
N ASP A 271 68.11 80.25 -59.51
CA ASP A 271 68.88 81.50 -59.41
C ASP A 271 69.00 82.20 -60.78
N ALA A 272 69.66 83.37 -60.81
CA ALA A 272 69.82 84.17 -62.02
C ALA A 272 70.61 83.44 -63.13
N GLU A 273 71.38 82.42 -62.76
CA GLU A 273 72.17 81.55 -63.63
C GLU A 273 71.40 80.28 -64.06
N GLY A 274 70.18 80.08 -63.57
CA GLY A 274 69.30 78.97 -63.92
C GLY A 274 69.52 77.67 -63.13
N LYS A 275 70.34 77.69 -62.06
CA LYS A 275 70.53 76.54 -61.16
C LYS A 275 69.43 76.49 -60.09
N PRO A 276 68.98 75.29 -59.69
CA PRO A 276 67.92 75.15 -58.69
C PRO A 276 68.38 75.67 -57.32
N VAL A 277 67.53 76.49 -56.70
CA VAL A 277 67.72 77.04 -55.35
C VAL A 277 67.02 76.12 -54.35
N TRP A 278 67.76 75.63 -53.36
CA TRP A 278 67.23 74.75 -52.33
C TRP A 278 66.27 75.49 -51.39
N GLY A 279 65.04 75.02 -51.33
CA GLY A 279 64.00 75.43 -50.37
C GLY A 279 62.96 74.33 -50.24
N PRO A 280 62.17 74.30 -49.15
CA PRO A 280 61.22 73.22 -48.90
C PRO A 280 60.07 73.22 -49.91
N ASP A 281 59.57 72.03 -50.22
CA ASP A 281 58.29 71.85 -50.90
C ASP A 281 57.14 72.36 -50.01
N GLY A 282 56.00 72.65 -50.62
CA GLY A 282 54.76 72.89 -49.90
C GLY A 282 54.39 71.67 -49.06
N ARG A 283 53.73 71.89 -47.93
CA ARG A 283 53.26 70.81 -47.05
C ARG A 283 52.04 70.13 -47.66
N ASP A 284 51.93 68.83 -47.45
CA ASP A 284 50.70 68.11 -47.73
C ASP A 284 49.59 68.64 -46.79
N GLY A 285 48.39 68.80 -47.35
CA GLY A 285 47.19 69.06 -46.58
C GLY A 285 46.85 67.87 -45.72
N ASN A 286 46.25 68.14 -44.57
CA ASN A 286 45.83 67.11 -43.64
C ASN A 286 44.60 66.37 -44.18
N ARG A 287 44.52 65.10 -43.85
CA ARG A 287 43.29 64.32 -44.03
C ARG A 287 42.20 64.91 -43.13
N GLY A 288 40.99 65.06 -43.69
CA GLY A 288 39.80 65.41 -42.93
C GLY A 288 39.54 64.39 -41.84
N ARG A 289 38.98 64.85 -40.72
CA ARG A 289 38.69 64.02 -39.56
C ARG A 289 37.55 63.07 -39.88
N ASP A 290 37.65 61.85 -39.38
CA ASP A 290 36.52 60.93 -39.40
C ASP A 290 35.42 61.48 -38.46
N GLY A 291 34.18 61.42 -38.91
CA GLY A 291 33.01 61.70 -38.09
C GLY A 291 32.92 60.73 -36.92
N ARG A 292 32.29 61.15 -35.85
CA ARG A 292 32.06 60.32 -34.67
C ARG A 292 30.89 59.37 -34.93
N SER A 293 31.00 58.14 -34.44
CA SER A 293 29.84 57.25 -34.41
C SER A 293 28.78 57.78 -33.44
N GLY A 294 27.52 57.62 -33.80
CA GLY A 294 26.40 57.83 -32.91
C GLY A 294 26.43 56.83 -31.75
N SER A 295 25.82 57.20 -30.63
CA SER A 295 25.63 56.31 -29.49
C SER A 295 24.48 55.35 -29.72
N ASP A 296 24.59 54.14 -29.17
CA ASP A 296 23.46 53.22 -29.05
C ASP A 296 22.37 53.82 -28.15
N GLY A 297 21.11 53.58 -28.52
CA GLY A 297 19.96 53.86 -27.68
C GLY A 297 19.90 52.88 -26.50
N TYR A 298 19.32 53.33 -25.40
CA TYR A 298 19.08 52.49 -24.23
C TYR A 298 17.93 51.51 -24.48
N SER A 299 18.05 50.29 -23.95
CA SER A 299 16.92 49.37 -23.88
C SER A 299 15.88 49.86 -22.88
N GLY A 300 14.61 49.64 -23.20
CA GLY A 300 13.51 49.79 -22.26
C GLY A 300 13.62 48.78 -21.13
N SER A 301 13.01 49.12 -20.01
CA SER A 301 12.86 48.27 -18.84
C SER A 301 11.70 47.27 -19.00
N ASP A 302 11.83 46.12 -18.34
CA ASP A 302 10.73 45.15 -18.25
C ASP A 302 9.59 45.71 -17.39
N GLY A 303 8.36 45.43 -17.81
CA GLY A 303 7.16 45.73 -17.06
C GLY A 303 7.10 44.92 -15.76
N ARG A 304 6.43 45.46 -14.75
CA ARG A 304 6.25 44.75 -13.48
C ARG A 304 5.26 43.60 -13.63
N ASN A 305 5.49 42.52 -12.90
CA ASN A 305 4.50 41.45 -12.76
C ASN A 305 3.34 41.94 -11.89
N GLY A 306 2.13 41.52 -12.22
CA GLY A 306 0.94 41.69 -11.39
C GLY A 306 0.99 40.81 -10.15
N SER A 307 0.28 41.23 -9.13
CA SER A 307 0.13 40.54 -7.86
C SER A 307 -1.02 39.54 -7.93
N SER A 308 -0.90 38.40 -7.23
CA SER A 308 -2.05 37.49 -7.07
C SER A 308 -3.11 38.09 -6.15
N GLY A 309 -4.37 37.78 -6.43
CA GLY A 309 -5.50 38.19 -5.61
C GLY A 309 -5.51 37.50 -4.25
N GLY A 310 -6.09 38.16 -3.26
CA GLY A 310 -6.29 37.60 -1.93
C GLY A 310 -7.34 36.49 -1.92
N SER A 311 -7.20 35.52 -1.02
CA SER A 311 -8.27 34.54 -0.76
C SER A 311 -9.50 35.21 -0.19
N GLY A 312 -10.66 34.74 -0.61
CA GLY A 312 -11.95 35.14 -0.10
C GLY A 312 -12.28 34.53 1.27
N SER A 313 -13.55 34.58 1.64
CA SER A 313 -14.02 34.11 2.95
C SER A 313 -15.23 33.19 2.84
N TRP A 314 -15.35 32.25 3.78
CA TRP A 314 -16.53 31.42 3.86
C TRP A 314 -17.01 31.21 5.30
N SER A 315 -18.28 30.85 5.43
CA SER A 315 -18.90 30.51 6.71
C SER A 315 -19.97 29.43 6.56
N PHE A 316 -20.07 28.55 7.55
CA PHE A 316 -21.17 27.63 7.75
C PHE A 316 -22.09 28.18 8.84
N ASN A 317 -23.36 28.37 8.53
CA ASN A 317 -24.32 29.04 9.39
C ASN A 317 -25.46 28.09 9.74
N THR A 318 -25.75 27.96 11.03
CA THR A 318 -26.97 27.27 11.49
C THR A 318 -28.02 28.28 11.90
N GLU A 319 -29.22 28.10 11.40
CA GLU A 319 -30.40 28.88 11.75
C GLU A 319 -31.25 28.10 12.77
N SER A 320 -31.72 28.81 13.80
CA SER A 320 -32.60 28.27 14.84
C SER A 320 -33.55 29.37 15.33
N SER A 321 -34.50 29.05 16.19
CA SER A 321 -35.36 30.05 16.86
C SER A 321 -34.57 31.06 17.70
N ALA A 322 -33.35 30.72 18.14
CA ALA A 322 -32.45 31.60 18.88
C ALA A 322 -31.63 32.54 17.97
N GLY A 323 -31.69 32.37 16.65
CA GLY A 323 -30.95 33.15 15.66
C GLY A 323 -29.96 32.33 14.84
N VAL A 324 -29.09 33.03 14.13
CA VAL A 324 -28.07 32.45 13.24
C VAL A 324 -26.71 32.43 13.94
N VAL A 325 -26.09 31.25 14.00
CA VAL A 325 -24.72 31.06 14.52
C VAL A 325 -23.79 30.70 13.37
N SER A 326 -22.61 31.33 13.32
CA SER A 326 -21.65 31.18 12.22
C SER A 326 -20.38 30.46 12.65
N TYR A 327 -19.91 29.52 11.83
CA TYR A 327 -18.75 28.68 12.06
C TYR A 327 -17.80 28.72 10.85
N LYS A 328 -16.49 28.74 11.12
CA LYS A 328 -15.47 28.69 10.07
C LYS A 328 -15.38 27.30 9.41
N ASN A 329 -15.64 26.25 10.19
CA ASN A 329 -15.60 24.86 9.75
C ASN A 329 -16.78 24.08 10.29
N ARG A 330 -17.11 22.97 9.62
CA ARG A 330 -18.19 22.06 10.00
C ARG A 330 -17.82 21.24 11.25
N PHE A 331 -18.80 20.50 11.78
CA PHE A 331 -18.53 19.46 12.75
C PHE A 331 -17.68 18.35 12.09
N LYS A 332 -16.93 17.60 12.90
CA LYS A 332 -16.10 16.49 12.43
C LYS A 332 -16.22 15.34 13.41
N LEU A 333 -17.14 14.42 13.13
CA LEU A 333 -17.36 13.27 14.00
C LEU A 333 -16.35 12.16 13.70
N GLU A 334 -15.76 11.60 14.74
CA GLU A 334 -14.81 10.51 14.68
C GLU A 334 -15.16 9.46 15.74
N ILE A 335 -15.07 8.17 15.42
CA ILE A 335 -15.02 7.15 16.46
C ILE A 335 -13.65 7.25 17.12
N THR A 336 -13.60 7.41 18.43
CA THR A 336 -12.34 7.45 19.19
C THR A 336 -12.09 6.13 19.91
N SER A 337 -13.13 5.40 20.27
CA SER A 337 -13.03 4.10 20.94
C SER A 337 -14.18 3.18 20.54
N ALA A 338 -13.93 1.88 20.50
CA ALA A 338 -14.92 0.83 20.32
C ALA A 338 -14.58 -0.32 21.27
N VAL A 339 -15.57 -0.82 22.00
CA VAL A 339 -15.40 -1.95 22.91
C VAL A 339 -16.20 -3.13 22.40
N PHE A 340 -15.53 -4.27 22.34
CA PHE A 340 -16.09 -5.51 21.86
C PHE A 340 -16.06 -6.58 22.96
N THR A 341 -16.98 -7.51 22.87
CA THR A 341 -17.09 -8.65 23.79
C THR A 341 -17.48 -9.88 22.98
N ASP A 342 -16.74 -10.97 23.11
CA ASP A 342 -16.99 -12.25 22.45
C ASP A 342 -18.14 -13.04 23.11
N ASP A 343 -18.51 -14.19 22.54
CA ASP A 343 -19.64 -15.00 22.99
C ASP A 343 -19.38 -15.54 24.40
N ASN A 344 -18.15 -16.00 24.63
CA ASN A 344 -17.75 -16.69 25.86
C ASN A 344 -16.91 -15.84 26.83
N GLU A 345 -16.53 -14.61 26.46
CA GLU A 345 -15.78 -13.65 27.28
C GLU A 345 -14.37 -14.13 27.66
N ASN A 346 -13.71 -14.89 26.78
CA ASN A 346 -12.33 -15.36 26.99
C ASN A 346 -11.26 -14.42 26.36
N GLY A 347 -11.67 -13.44 25.53
CA GLY A 347 -10.78 -12.52 24.82
C GLY A 347 -10.05 -13.09 23.58
N ILE A 348 -10.45 -14.26 23.08
CA ILE A 348 -9.88 -14.96 21.93
C ILE A 348 -11.02 -15.45 21.03
N LEU A 349 -10.99 -15.02 19.77
CA LEU A 349 -12.05 -15.30 18.81
C LEU A 349 -11.86 -16.66 18.14
N GLU A 350 -12.69 -17.63 18.54
CA GLU A 350 -12.68 -18.97 17.94
C GLU A 350 -13.32 -18.93 16.53
N PRO A 351 -12.90 -19.78 15.58
CA PRO A 351 -13.53 -19.84 14.25
C PRO A 351 -15.02 -20.15 14.35
N GLY A 352 -15.85 -19.33 13.70
CA GLY A 352 -17.31 -19.44 13.79
C GLY A 352 -17.94 -18.70 14.98
N GLU A 353 -17.15 -18.24 15.95
CA GLU A 353 -17.63 -17.47 17.10
C GLU A 353 -18.13 -16.07 16.68
N ARG A 354 -19.02 -15.50 17.50
CA ARG A 354 -19.48 -14.12 17.34
C ARG A 354 -18.83 -13.18 18.34
N VAL A 355 -18.64 -11.95 17.89
CA VAL A 355 -18.23 -10.81 18.69
C VAL A 355 -19.28 -9.70 18.62
N TYR A 356 -19.50 -9.04 19.75
CA TYR A 356 -20.52 -8.03 19.93
C TYR A 356 -19.89 -6.68 20.21
N LEU A 357 -20.29 -5.66 19.47
CA LEU A 357 -20.00 -4.27 19.83
C LEU A 357 -20.86 -3.90 21.05
N THR A 358 -20.22 -3.56 22.17
CA THR A 358 -20.92 -3.23 23.42
C THR A 358 -20.89 -1.74 23.72
N SER A 359 -19.84 -1.02 23.31
CA SER A 359 -19.84 0.43 23.37
C SER A 359 -19.01 1.09 22.26
N LEU A 360 -19.36 2.32 21.92
CA LEU A 360 -18.68 3.14 20.93
C LEU A 360 -18.59 4.58 21.43
N GLU A 361 -17.40 5.15 21.45
CA GLU A 361 -17.20 6.58 21.72
C GLU A 361 -17.10 7.35 20.40
N VAL A 362 -17.97 8.34 20.24
CA VAL A 362 -17.97 9.28 19.11
C VAL A 362 -17.56 10.65 19.64
N SER A 363 -16.57 11.29 19.02
CA SER A 363 -16.08 12.62 19.39
C SER A 363 -16.25 13.59 18.22
N ASN A 364 -16.62 14.83 18.53
CA ASN A 364 -16.65 15.92 17.57
C ASN A 364 -15.34 16.71 17.64
N LYS A 365 -14.47 16.53 16.65
CA LYS A 365 -13.21 17.28 16.49
C LYS A 365 -13.40 18.61 15.73
N GLY A 366 -14.62 18.92 15.30
CA GLY A 366 -14.95 20.17 14.63
C GLY A 366 -15.25 21.30 15.61
N VAL A 367 -15.37 22.51 15.06
CA VAL A 367 -15.69 23.75 15.81
C VAL A 367 -17.20 24.02 15.90
N MET A 368 -18.00 23.24 15.18
CA MET A 368 -19.44 23.34 15.09
C MET A 368 -20.06 22.13 15.81
N PRO A 369 -21.16 22.28 16.57
CA PRO A 369 -21.92 21.15 17.13
C PRO A 369 -22.41 20.20 16.04
N SER A 370 -22.52 18.91 16.35
CA SER A 370 -23.13 17.95 15.41
C SER A 370 -24.64 18.13 15.33
N PRO A 371 -25.33 17.68 14.28
CA PRO A 371 -26.76 17.93 14.13
C PRO A 371 -27.57 17.26 15.25
N ALA A 372 -28.53 18.00 15.82
CA ALA A 372 -29.38 17.51 16.90
C ALA A 372 -30.38 16.43 16.42
N GLY A 373 -30.62 15.41 17.25
CA GLY A 373 -31.71 14.45 17.06
C GLY A 373 -31.52 13.42 15.93
N GLN A 374 -30.31 13.29 15.38
CA GLN A 374 -30.06 12.42 14.22
C GLN A 374 -29.83 10.95 14.57
N ILE A 375 -30.18 10.08 13.62
CA ILE A 375 -29.84 8.65 13.66
C ILE A 375 -28.50 8.46 12.98
N ILE A 376 -27.51 8.01 13.74
CA ILE A 376 -26.27 7.48 13.21
C ILE A 376 -26.48 6.03 12.79
N GLN A 377 -26.24 5.76 11.52
CA GLN A 377 -26.19 4.40 11.00
C GLN A 377 -24.73 3.96 10.92
N LEU A 378 -24.44 2.82 11.54
CA LEU A 378 -23.16 2.14 11.49
C LEU A 378 -23.32 0.93 10.58
N ASP A 379 -22.75 1.02 9.39
CA ASP A 379 -22.74 -0.06 8.42
C ASP A 379 -21.40 -0.77 8.51
N PHE A 380 -21.42 -2.05 8.84
CA PHE A 380 -20.21 -2.86 8.84
C PHE A 380 -20.19 -3.63 7.53
N SER A 381 -19.11 -3.45 6.76
CA SER A 381 -18.86 -4.30 5.60
C SER A 381 -18.02 -5.50 6.02
N ASN A 382 -18.20 -6.60 5.30
CA ASN A 382 -17.40 -7.79 5.51
C ASN A 382 -15.91 -7.45 5.33
N SER A 383 -15.11 -7.82 6.32
CA SER A 383 -13.66 -7.89 6.20
C SER A 383 -13.24 -9.34 5.95
N GLU A 384 -11.94 -9.57 5.84
CA GLU A 384 -11.38 -10.92 5.78
C GLU A 384 -11.55 -11.69 7.09
N THR A 385 -11.63 -10.99 8.22
CA THR A 385 -11.55 -11.57 9.57
C THR A 385 -12.88 -11.53 10.35
N LEU A 386 -13.81 -10.64 9.97
CA LEU A 386 -15.15 -10.53 10.55
C LEU A 386 -16.17 -10.15 9.47
N TYR A 387 -17.33 -10.79 9.48
CA TYR A 387 -18.45 -10.39 8.62
C TYR A 387 -19.64 -9.91 9.45
N SER A 388 -20.40 -8.97 8.89
CA SER A 388 -21.58 -8.38 9.53
C SER A 388 -22.84 -8.74 8.76
N PRO A 389 -23.78 -9.50 9.35
CA PRO A 389 -25.04 -9.82 8.70
C PRO A 389 -26.07 -8.69 8.81
N THR A 390 -25.84 -7.69 9.67
CA THR A 390 -26.80 -6.62 9.96
C THR A 390 -26.12 -5.25 10.06
N THR A 391 -26.94 -4.19 10.02
CA THR A 391 -26.52 -2.80 10.24
C THR A 391 -27.02 -2.32 11.59
N LEU A 392 -26.23 -1.48 12.26
CA LEU A 392 -26.58 -0.93 13.58
C LEU A 392 -27.02 0.52 13.44
N LYS A 393 -28.25 0.82 13.87
CA LYS A 393 -28.75 2.20 13.92
C LYS A 393 -28.78 2.67 15.37
N ALA A 394 -28.08 3.75 15.65
CA ALA A 394 -27.97 4.37 16.96
C ALA A 394 -28.39 5.84 16.88
N ARG A 395 -29.09 6.35 17.90
CA ARG A 395 -29.31 7.79 18.00
C ARG A 395 -28.17 8.41 18.77
N VAL A 396 -27.67 9.53 18.26
CA VAL A 396 -26.64 10.33 18.93
C VAL A 396 -27.23 11.70 19.22
N SER A 397 -26.99 12.18 20.43
CA SER A 397 -27.40 13.50 20.83
C SER A 397 -26.52 14.52 20.11
N GLU A 398 -26.90 15.80 20.14
CA GLU A 398 -25.98 16.84 19.71
C GLU A 398 -24.67 16.74 20.52
N ILE A 399 -23.54 16.62 19.82
CA ILE A 399 -22.21 16.65 20.42
C ILE A 399 -21.63 18.03 20.15
N ALA A 400 -21.47 18.80 21.22
CA ALA A 400 -20.82 20.11 21.18
C ALA A 400 -19.43 20.06 20.54
N ALA A 401 -18.92 21.20 20.08
CA ALA A 401 -17.56 21.31 19.55
C ALA A 401 -16.53 20.82 20.58
N GLY A 402 -15.64 19.91 20.17
CA GLY A 402 -14.67 19.25 21.06
C GLY A 402 -15.26 18.18 21.99
N GLY A 403 -16.58 18.00 22.00
CA GLY A 403 -17.28 17.06 22.88
C GLY A 403 -17.14 15.59 22.46
N LYS A 404 -17.69 14.72 23.30
CA LYS A 404 -17.78 13.27 23.04
C LYS A 404 -19.03 12.66 23.65
N GLN A 405 -19.50 11.57 23.05
CA GLN A 405 -20.62 10.79 23.53
C GLN A 405 -20.27 9.30 23.45
N VAL A 406 -20.55 8.56 24.53
CA VAL A 406 -20.43 7.10 24.57
C VAL A 406 -21.80 6.50 24.31
N LEU A 407 -21.89 5.64 23.32
CA LEU A 407 -23.07 4.86 22.97
C LEU A 407 -22.89 3.46 23.54
N ASN A 408 -23.84 3.01 24.34
CA ASN A 408 -23.85 1.66 24.89
C ASN A 408 -24.89 0.82 24.15
N PHE A 409 -24.50 -0.38 23.76
CA PHE A 409 -25.32 -1.32 23.01
C PHE A 409 -25.56 -2.57 23.84
N LYS A 410 -26.78 -3.12 23.76
CA LYS A 410 -27.09 -4.42 24.35
C LYS A 410 -26.32 -5.50 23.59
N LYS A 411 -25.82 -6.53 24.29
CA LYS A 411 -25.22 -7.73 23.66
C LYS A 411 -26.20 -8.28 22.62
N GLY A 412 -25.72 -8.50 21.40
CA GLY A 412 -26.56 -8.93 20.26
C GLY A 412 -27.09 -7.81 19.36
N ALA A 413 -26.93 -6.52 19.70
CA ALA A 413 -27.37 -5.42 18.83
C ALA A 413 -26.65 -5.41 17.47
N LEU A 414 -25.39 -5.83 17.46
CA LEU A 414 -24.60 -6.05 16.25
C LEU A 414 -23.67 -7.26 16.47
N PRO A 415 -24.07 -8.46 16.06
CA PRO A 415 -23.19 -9.61 16.04
C PRO A 415 -22.29 -9.54 14.80
N LEU A 416 -20.99 -9.56 14.99
CA LEU A 416 -20.01 -9.83 13.94
C LEU A 416 -19.54 -11.27 14.10
N GLN A 417 -19.32 -11.99 13.01
CA GLN A 417 -18.94 -13.40 13.08
C GLN A 417 -17.58 -13.65 12.44
N VAL A 418 -16.79 -14.50 13.07
CA VAL A 418 -15.48 -14.93 12.61
C VAL A 418 -15.67 -15.98 11.51
N PRO A 419 -15.07 -15.82 10.32
CA PRO A 419 -15.09 -16.85 9.29
C PRO A 419 -14.44 -18.14 9.78
N MET A 420 -14.96 -19.29 9.35
CA MET A 420 -14.39 -20.61 9.65
C MET A 420 -13.13 -20.88 8.79
N LYS A 421 -12.05 -20.12 9.02
CA LYS A 421 -10.80 -20.21 8.26
C LYS A 421 -9.58 -20.30 9.19
N ARG A 422 -8.82 -21.39 9.09
CA ARG A 422 -7.60 -21.60 9.88
C ARG A 422 -6.46 -20.63 9.52
N GLU A 423 -6.46 -20.11 8.30
CA GLU A 423 -5.48 -19.13 7.82
C GLU A 423 -5.48 -17.81 8.62
N LEU A 424 -6.56 -17.55 9.35
CA LEU A 424 -6.74 -16.34 10.16
C LEU A 424 -6.11 -16.45 11.55
N PHE A 425 -5.54 -17.60 11.93
CA PHE A 425 -5.01 -17.81 13.27
C PHE A 425 -3.86 -16.85 13.58
N GLY A 426 -3.93 -16.20 14.74
CA GLY A 426 -2.98 -15.17 15.18
C GLY A 426 -3.29 -13.77 14.65
N GLN A 427 -4.21 -13.62 13.68
CA GLN A 427 -4.67 -12.30 13.23
C GLN A 427 -5.66 -11.70 14.22
N LYS A 428 -5.82 -10.38 14.24
CA LYS A 428 -6.89 -9.75 15.02
C LYS A 428 -8.20 -9.76 14.24
N GLY A 429 -9.32 -9.93 14.94
CA GLY A 429 -10.63 -9.67 14.35
C GLY A 429 -10.79 -8.19 14.04
N THR A 430 -10.84 -7.83 12.76
CA THR A 430 -11.04 -6.46 12.28
C THR A 430 -12.33 -6.37 11.50
N ALA A 431 -13.05 -5.28 11.60
CA ALA A 431 -14.25 -5.02 10.81
C ALA A 431 -14.19 -3.60 10.25
N LYS A 432 -14.63 -3.40 9.01
CA LYS A 432 -14.71 -2.07 8.43
C LYS A 432 -16.06 -1.47 8.77
N GLY A 433 -16.06 -0.48 9.66
CA GLY A 433 -17.25 0.26 10.07
C GLY A 433 -17.36 1.57 9.30
N ARG A 434 -18.51 1.79 8.66
CA ARG A 434 -18.89 3.07 8.09
C ARG A 434 -19.89 3.74 9.00
N ILE A 435 -19.58 4.96 9.41
CA ILE A 435 -20.54 5.82 10.10
C ILE A 435 -21.23 6.68 9.06
N SER A 436 -22.55 6.73 9.08
CA SER A 436 -23.32 7.67 8.29
C SER A 436 -24.38 8.37 9.13
N ILE A 437 -24.64 9.63 8.79
CA ILE A 437 -25.78 10.41 9.29
C ILE A 437 -26.69 10.62 8.09
N ASN A 438 -27.91 10.07 8.13
CA ASN A 438 -28.87 10.15 7.01
C ASN A 438 -28.25 9.81 5.64
N SER A 439 -27.47 8.73 5.58
CA SER A 439 -26.75 8.25 4.38
C SER A 439 -25.50 9.04 3.96
N ILE A 440 -25.17 10.13 4.65
CA ILE A 440 -23.92 10.88 4.44
C ILE A 440 -22.89 10.35 5.44
N GLY A 441 -21.87 9.64 4.97
CA GLY A 441 -21.02 8.86 5.86
C GLY A 441 -19.56 8.69 5.45
N TRP A 442 -18.73 8.41 6.46
CA TRP A 442 -17.29 8.16 6.37
C TRP A 442 -16.97 6.76 6.91
N SER A 443 -15.93 6.13 6.35
CA SER A 443 -15.49 4.80 6.74
C SER A 443 -14.28 4.85 7.69
N ARG A 444 -14.21 3.86 8.59
CA ARG A 444 -13.06 3.60 9.45
C ARG A 444 -12.93 2.10 9.68
N GLU A 445 -11.70 1.62 9.72
CA GLU A 445 -11.44 0.25 10.17
C GLU A 445 -11.48 0.19 11.71
N LEU A 446 -12.22 -0.76 12.24
CA LEU A 446 -12.40 -1.01 13.66
C LEU A 446 -11.78 -2.35 14.00
N GLU A 447 -10.85 -2.35 14.94
CA GLU A 447 -10.28 -3.60 15.47
C GLU A 447 -11.03 -4.01 16.73
N SER A 448 -11.37 -5.30 16.84
CA SER A 448 -11.94 -5.87 18.07
C SER A 448 -10.95 -5.90 19.23
N GLY A 449 -9.65 -5.84 18.93
CA GLY A 449 -8.57 -6.05 19.89
C GLY A 449 -8.29 -7.51 20.22
N MET A 450 -9.13 -8.45 19.77
CA MET A 450 -9.02 -9.89 20.06
C MET A 450 -8.35 -10.63 18.91
N ALA A 451 -7.51 -11.61 19.25
CA ALA A 451 -6.86 -12.49 18.28
C ALA A 451 -7.78 -13.65 17.89
N ILE A 452 -7.74 -14.05 16.62
CA ILE A 452 -8.46 -15.20 16.08
C ILE A 452 -7.61 -16.45 16.32
N GLY A 453 -8.24 -17.49 16.85
CA GLY A 453 -7.60 -18.77 17.08
C GLY A 453 -8.23 -19.50 18.25
N TRP A 454 -7.59 -20.61 18.65
CA TRP A 454 -7.99 -21.32 19.84
C TRP A 454 -7.21 -20.80 21.05
N PRO A 455 -7.85 -20.69 22.23
CA PRO A 455 -7.22 -20.20 23.45
C PRO A 455 -6.22 -21.18 24.06
N VAL A 456 -6.04 -22.36 23.47
CA VAL A 456 -5.15 -23.41 23.97
C VAL A 456 -4.02 -23.73 23.02
N SER A 457 -2.88 -24.12 23.57
CA SER A 457 -1.80 -24.74 22.79
C SER A 457 -1.25 -26.01 23.43
N LEU A 458 -0.79 -26.94 22.60
CA LEU A 458 -0.19 -28.22 22.96
C LEU A 458 1.29 -28.26 22.59
N SER A 459 2.13 -28.68 23.53
CA SER A 459 3.53 -28.98 23.27
C SER A 459 3.96 -30.23 24.05
N ALA A 460 5.01 -30.90 23.59
CA ALA A 460 5.62 -32.03 24.29
C ALA A 460 7.05 -31.64 24.72
N THR A 461 7.51 -32.15 25.87
CA THR A 461 8.90 -31.91 26.33
C THR A 461 9.96 -32.57 25.44
N SER A 462 9.57 -33.53 24.62
CA SER A 462 10.43 -34.26 23.70
C SER A 462 9.71 -34.50 22.39
N SER A 463 10.43 -34.43 21.27
CA SER A 463 9.92 -34.81 19.94
C SER A 463 10.21 -36.26 19.58
N SER A 464 11.11 -36.92 20.33
CA SER A 464 11.40 -38.34 20.18
C SER A 464 11.68 -39.02 21.52
N LEU A 465 11.46 -40.33 21.55
CA LEU A 465 11.86 -41.24 22.61
C LEU A 465 12.62 -42.42 22.00
N SER A 466 13.76 -42.77 22.59
CA SER A 466 14.49 -44.00 22.26
C SER A 466 14.83 -44.80 23.52
N GLY A 467 14.62 -46.12 23.50
CA GLY A 467 14.97 -46.98 24.64
C GLY A 467 14.27 -48.35 24.69
N ASN A 468 14.53 -49.08 25.78
CA ASN A 468 13.87 -50.34 26.11
C ASN A 468 12.61 -50.07 26.94
N PHE A 469 11.43 -50.10 26.31
CA PHE A 469 10.15 -49.71 26.91
C PHE A 469 9.48 -50.78 27.80
N GLU A 470 10.22 -51.81 28.25
CA GLU A 470 9.72 -52.78 29.26
C GLU A 470 9.67 -52.18 30.68
N VAL A 471 10.43 -51.11 30.94
CA VAL A 471 10.54 -50.47 32.27
C VAL A 471 10.29 -48.98 32.13
N SER A 472 9.24 -48.49 32.80
CA SER A 472 8.59 -47.17 32.80
C SER A 472 9.46 -45.90 33.03
N SER A 473 10.68 -45.84 32.50
CA SER A 473 11.66 -44.79 32.85
C SER A 473 11.54 -43.50 32.01
N SER A 474 10.93 -43.57 30.83
CA SER A 474 10.81 -42.42 29.93
C SER A 474 9.42 -41.76 30.03
N VAL A 475 9.36 -40.62 30.73
CA VAL A 475 8.15 -39.79 30.85
C VAL A 475 8.23 -38.62 29.86
N VAL A 476 7.18 -38.41 29.08
CA VAL A 476 7.00 -37.22 28.24
C VAL A 476 5.91 -36.37 28.85
N ASN A 477 6.20 -35.09 29.07
CA ASN A 477 5.19 -34.15 29.57
C ASN A 477 4.55 -33.44 28.38
N TYR A 478 3.24 -33.61 28.23
CA TYR A 478 2.43 -32.81 27.34
C TYR A 478 1.97 -31.56 28.09
N LYS A 479 2.46 -30.40 27.68
CA LYS A 479 2.07 -29.12 28.24
C LYS A 479 0.93 -28.52 27.43
N ILE A 480 -0.17 -28.24 28.11
CA ILE A 480 -1.32 -27.53 27.58
C ILE A 480 -1.32 -26.14 28.19
N LYS A 481 -1.21 -25.10 27.37
CA LYS A 481 -1.25 -23.71 27.81
C LYS A 481 -2.59 -23.09 27.43
N ASN A 482 -3.23 -22.40 28.36
CA ASN A 482 -4.42 -21.60 28.11
C ASN A 482 -4.05 -20.11 28.16
N VAL A 483 -4.20 -19.41 27.04
CA VAL A 483 -3.97 -17.95 26.94
C VAL A 483 -5.26 -17.14 27.10
N GLY A 484 -6.42 -17.80 27.14
CA GLY A 484 -7.72 -17.19 27.35
C GLY A 484 -7.95 -16.71 28.78
N ALA A 485 -8.95 -15.85 28.96
CA ALA A 485 -9.30 -15.23 30.23
C ALA A 485 -10.16 -16.11 31.17
N ARG A 486 -10.55 -17.32 30.73
CA ARG A 486 -11.41 -18.24 31.47
C ARG A 486 -10.83 -19.66 31.48
N ASP A 487 -11.17 -20.43 32.50
CA ASP A 487 -10.77 -21.84 32.62
C ASP A 487 -11.34 -22.68 31.48
N ILE A 488 -10.57 -23.64 30.98
CA ILE A 488 -10.95 -24.53 29.87
C ILE A 488 -10.87 -25.99 30.32
N GLY A 489 -11.86 -26.81 29.97
CA GLY A 489 -11.93 -28.22 30.32
C GLY A 489 -13.17 -28.60 31.13
N ALA A 490 -13.11 -29.71 31.88
CA ALA A 490 -14.25 -30.30 32.58
C ALA A 490 -15.01 -29.35 33.53
N ARG A 491 -14.29 -28.41 34.16
CA ARG A 491 -14.86 -27.36 35.02
C ARG A 491 -14.78 -25.96 34.39
N GLY A 492 -14.32 -25.87 33.15
CA GLY A 492 -14.16 -24.64 32.41
C GLY A 492 -15.42 -24.23 31.64
N TYR A 493 -15.31 -23.15 30.87
CA TYR A 493 -16.43 -22.68 30.05
C TYR A 493 -16.68 -23.56 28.80
N GLN A 494 -15.64 -24.24 28.30
CA GLN A 494 -15.75 -25.19 27.20
C GLN A 494 -15.03 -26.52 27.52
N PRO A 495 -15.58 -27.68 27.10
CA PRO A 495 -14.91 -28.97 27.27
C PRO A 495 -13.61 -29.07 26.47
N LEU A 496 -12.60 -29.71 27.05
CA LEU A 496 -11.29 -29.96 26.44
C LEU A 496 -11.03 -31.45 26.45
N TYR A 497 -10.61 -31.98 25.29
CA TYR A 497 -10.30 -33.39 25.12
C TYR A 497 -8.84 -33.53 24.69
N LEU A 498 -8.04 -34.28 25.46
CA LEU A 498 -6.70 -34.69 25.04
C LEU A 498 -6.77 -36.13 24.53
N GLN A 499 -6.57 -36.31 23.23
CA GLN A 499 -6.61 -37.61 22.59
C GLN A 499 -5.19 -38.14 22.31
N PHE A 500 -4.94 -39.40 22.60
CA PHE A 500 -3.75 -40.13 22.19
C PHE A 500 -4.09 -41.20 21.16
N ALA A 501 -3.29 -41.26 20.09
CA ALA A 501 -3.42 -42.27 19.04
C ALA A 501 -2.04 -42.82 18.66
N TRP A 502 -1.96 -44.11 18.36
CA TRP A 502 -0.75 -44.77 17.93
C TRP A 502 -0.79 -45.11 16.44
N ASN A 503 0.31 -44.85 15.75
CA ASN A 503 0.49 -45.29 14.37
C ASN A 503 1.88 -45.93 14.19
N SER A 504 1.90 -47.20 13.80
CA SER A 504 3.14 -47.94 13.52
C SER A 504 2.86 -49.10 12.56
N LYS A 505 3.84 -49.42 11.72
CA LYS A 505 3.84 -50.62 10.88
C LYS A 505 4.44 -51.85 11.58
N THR A 506 5.18 -51.64 12.66
CA THR A 506 5.99 -52.67 13.32
C THR A 506 5.49 -53.06 14.70
N ILE A 507 4.81 -52.13 15.40
CA ILE A 507 4.27 -52.34 16.75
C ILE A 507 2.75 -52.11 16.67
N PRO A 508 1.93 -53.16 16.77
CA PRO A 508 0.47 -53.02 16.79
C PRO A 508 -0.01 -52.09 17.90
N ALA A 509 -1.14 -51.40 17.68
CA ALA A 509 -1.66 -50.44 18.64
C ALA A 509 -2.18 -51.12 19.92
N GLU A 510 -2.70 -52.36 19.82
CA GLU A 510 -3.10 -53.15 21.00
C GLU A 510 -1.93 -53.45 21.96
N ASP A 511 -0.70 -53.45 21.44
CA ASP A 511 0.50 -53.78 22.22
C ASP A 511 1.10 -52.56 22.93
N VAL A 512 0.56 -51.36 22.71
CA VAL A 512 1.05 -50.10 23.30
C VAL A 512 0.06 -49.61 24.35
N LEU A 513 0.57 -49.33 25.55
CA LEU A 513 -0.18 -48.70 26.63
C LEU A 513 0.35 -47.29 26.90
N VAL A 514 -0.58 -46.39 27.19
CA VAL A 514 -0.31 -45.10 27.82
C VAL A 514 -0.57 -45.22 29.31
N LYS A 515 0.42 -44.85 30.12
CA LYS A 515 0.27 -44.72 31.57
C LYS A 515 0.33 -43.25 31.98
N LEU A 516 -0.72 -42.79 32.65
CA LEU A 516 -0.88 -41.44 33.18
C LEU A 516 -0.27 -41.31 34.59
N ALA A 517 -0.13 -40.06 35.07
CA ALA A 517 0.44 -39.75 36.39
C ALA A 517 -0.30 -40.38 37.57
N ASP A 518 -1.62 -40.49 37.46
CA ASP A 518 -2.51 -41.06 38.49
C ASP A 518 -2.40 -42.60 38.56
N GLY A 519 -1.58 -43.20 37.70
CA GLY A 519 -1.39 -44.64 37.61
C GLY A 519 -2.33 -45.34 36.64
N THR A 520 -3.28 -44.61 36.03
CA THR A 520 -4.20 -45.15 35.02
C THR A 520 -3.40 -45.64 33.81
N VAL A 521 -3.65 -46.88 33.39
CA VAL A 521 -3.01 -47.52 32.24
C VAL A 521 -4.08 -47.82 31.20
N ILE A 522 -3.87 -47.36 29.96
CA ILE A 522 -4.89 -47.42 28.91
C ILE A 522 -4.25 -47.98 27.63
N PRO A 523 -4.77 -49.08 27.05
CA PRO A 523 -4.29 -49.59 25.78
C PRO A 523 -4.68 -48.67 24.62
N LEU A 524 -3.79 -48.52 23.64
CA LEU A 524 -4.00 -47.66 22.46
C LEU A 524 -4.64 -48.39 21.26
N GLY A 525 -5.19 -49.60 21.48
CA GLY A 525 -5.95 -50.33 20.45
C GLY A 525 -7.09 -49.50 19.87
N GLU A 526 -7.66 -48.59 20.66
CA GLU A 526 -8.48 -47.48 20.21
C GLU A 526 -7.89 -46.15 20.71
N ALA A 527 -8.28 -45.04 20.08
CA ALA A 527 -7.80 -43.75 20.52
C ALA A 527 -8.33 -43.40 21.91
N VAL A 528 -7.42 -43.01 22.79
CA VAL A 528 -7.73 -42.71 24.19
C VAL A 528 -8.03 -41.23 24.32
N VAL A 529 -9.16 -40.88 24.93
CA VAL A 529 -9.57 -39.49 25.15
C VAL A 529 -9.65 -39.19 26.64
N ILE A 530 -8.96 -38.14 27.08
CA ILE A 530 -9.04 -37.60 28.45
C ILE A 530 -9.88 -36.32 28.40
N ASP A 531 -11.01 -36.32 29.10
CA ASP A 531 -11.98 -35.21 29.13
C ASP A 531 -12.15 -34.56 30.51
N THR A 532 -11.45 -35.08 31.53
CA THR A 532 -11.51 -34.61 32.92
C THR A 532 -10.55 -33.45 33.21
N LEU A 533 -9.70 -33.08 32.26
CA LEU A 533 -8.68 -32.05 32.43
C LEU A 533 -9.34 -30.67 32.60
N THR A 534 -8.73 -29.81 33.42
CA THR A 534 -9.09 -28.38 33.50
C THR A 534 -7.80 -27.57 33.52
N VAL A 535 -7.66 -26.65 32.55
CA VAL A 535 -6.53 -25.74 32.40
C VAL A 535 -6.96 -24.34 32.85
N PRO A 536 -6.37 -23.80 33.94
CA PRO A 536 -6.75 -22.50 34.47
C PRO A 536 -6.59 -21.37 33.44
N ALA A 537 -7.40 -20.32 33.58
CA ALA A 537 -7.28 -19.07 32.83
C ALA A 537 -5.84 -18.53 32.91
N LYS A 538 -5.27 -18.14 31.75
CA LYS A 538 -3.88 -17.66 31.64
C LYS A 538 -2.83 -18.61 32.26
N GLY A 539 -3.15 -19.90 32.39
CA GLY A 539 -2.35 -20.91 33.08
C GLY A 539 -1.83 -22.01 32.16
N GLU A 540 -1.15 -22.98 32.76
CA GLU A 540 -0.60 -24.15 32.08
C GLU A 540 -0.89 -25.42 32.89
N LEU A 541 -1.13 -26.53 32.19
CA LEU A 541 -1.30 -27.87 32.76
C LEU A 541 -0.30 -28.82 32.11
N SER A 542 0.46 -29.55 32.92
CA SER A 542 1.36 -30.61 32.44
C SER A 542 0.72 -31.98 32.65
N VAL A 543 0.62 -32.74 31.57
CA VAL A 543 0.12 -34.12 31.56
C VAL A 543 1.31 -35.06 31.32
N PRO A 544 1.91 -35.64 32.38
CA PRO A 544 2.97 -36.61 32.25
C PRO A 544 2.42 -37.93 31.73
N VAL A 545 3.05 -38.45 30.68
CA VAL A 545 2.69 -39.69 30.02
C VAL A 545 3.91 -40.58 29.91
N SER A 546 3.77 -41.84 30.27
CA SER A 546 4.75 -42.88 29.99
C SER A 546 4.16 -43.91 29.02
N LEU A 547 5.01 -44.44 28.15
CA LEU A 547 4.64 -45.46 27.18
C LEU A 547 5.18 -46.82 27.62
N LEU A 548 4.34 -47.85 27.51
CA LEU A 548 4.69 -49.24 27.79
C LEU A 548 4.34 -50.08 26.57
N VAL A 549 5.23 -50.99 26.16
CA VAL A 549 4.96 -51.95 25.08
C VAL A 549 4.86 -53.34 25.70
N GLN A 550 3.67 -53.96 25.68
CA GLN A 550 3.40 -55.22 26.38
C GLN A 550 3.95 -56.45 25.65
N ASN A 551 3.81 -56.49 24.32
CA ASN A 551 4.16 -57.68 23.56
C ASN A 551 5.65 -57.78 23.27
N ARG A 552 6.27 -58.75 23.94
CA ARG A 552 7.73 -58.93 23.91
C ARG A 552 8.31 -59.36 22.57
N LYS A 553 7.47 -59.85 21.65
CA LYS A 553 7.87 -60.21 20.28
C LYS A 553 8.09 -59.00 19.37
N ALA A 554 7.48 -57.85 19.69
CA ALA A 554 7.63 -56.59 18.94
C ALA A 554 8.88 -55.78 19.35
N LEU A 555 9.63 -56.25 20.36
CA LEU A 555 10.76 -55.52 20.97
C LEU A 555 12.07 -55.60 20.18
N SER A 556 12.13 -56.40 19.11
CA SER A 556 13.38 -56.75 18.42
C SER A 556 13.98 -55.60 17.60
N ASN A 557 13.13 -54.72 17.04
CA ASN A 557 13.39 -53.35 16.56
C ASN A 557 12.07 -52.81 16.02
N GLY A 558 11.58 -51.69 16.54
CA GLY A 558 10.28 -51.15 16.15
C GLY A 558 10.24 -49.64 16.24
N SER A 559 9.47 -49.01 15.36
CA SER A 559 9.26 -47.56 15.38
C SER A 559 7.78 -47.24 15.24
N GLY A 560 7.31 -46.24 15.96
CA GLY A 560 5.96 -45.74 15.82
C GLY A 560 5.87 -44.27 16.17
N THR A 561 4.69 -43.71 15.94
CA THR A 561 4.39 -42.33 16.30
C THR A 561 3.21 -42.32 17.26
N LEU A 562 3.42 -41.74 18.44
CA LEU A 562 2.33 -41.37 19.33
C LEU A 562 1.89 -39.95 18.96
N THR A 563 0.67 -39.81 18.48
CA THR A 563 0.05 -38.52 18.21
C THR A 563 -0.81 -38.12 19.41
N ALA A 564 -0.51 -36.96 19.99
CA ALA A 564 -1.36 -36.31 20.98
C ALA A 564 -2.11 -35.16 20.30
N SER A 565 -3.44 -35.15 20.41
CA SER A 565 -4.32 -34.18 19.75
C SER A 565 -5.19 -33.48 20.79
N LEU A 566 -5.16 -32.15 20.83
CA LEU A 566 -6.18 -31.38 21.52
C LEU A 566 -7.41 -31.28 20.65
N ARG A 567 -8.57 -31.55 21.25
CA ARG A 567 -9.86 -31.34 20.64
C ARG A 567 -10.70 -30.43 21.50
N LEU A 568 -11.36 -29.49 20.84
CA LEU A 568 -12.34 -28.60 21.43
C LEU A 568 -13.66 -28.79 20.69
N ARG A 569 -14.75 -28.50 21.37
CA ARG A 569 -16.06 -28.47 20.72
C ARG A 569 -16.18 -27.15 19.96
N ASP A 570 -16.36 -27.23 18.65
CA ASP A 570 -16.65 -26.08 17.81
C ASP A 570 -17.97 -25.43 18.25
N SER A 571 -17.92 -24.12 18.49
CA SER A 571 -19.06 -23.31 18.91
C SER A 571 -20.15 -23.21 17.83
N GLY A 572 -19.81 -23.38 16.55
CA GLY A 572 -20.74 -23.33 15.43
C GLY A 572 -21.37 -24.67 15.04
N SER A 573 -20.60 -25.76 15.03
CA SER A 573 -21.08 -27.08 14.58
C SER A 573 -21.40 -28.07 15.70
N GLY A 574 -20.91 -27.84 16.91
CA GLY A 574 -21.02 -28.78 18.03
C GLY A 574 -20.12 -30.01 17.92
N ASN A 575 -19.37 -30.16 16.83
CA ASN A 575 -18.41 -31.24 16.61
C ASN A 575 -17.13 -31.02 17.42
N GLN A 576 -16.42 -32.12 17.71
CA GLN A 576 -15.10 -32.06 18.35
C GLN A 576 -14.00 -31.96 17.29
N ASP A 577 -13.48 -30.75 17.09
CA ASP A 577 -12.43 -30.50 16.12
C ASP A 577 -11.05 -30.69 16.72
N ILE A 578 -10.14 -31.32 15.97
CA ILE A 578 -8.73 -31.32 16.32
C ILE A 578 -8.18 -29.92 16.06
N VAL A 579 -7.90 -29.20 17.15
CA VAL A 579 -7.40 -27.82 17.13
C VAL A 579 -5.89 -27.75 17.05
N GLN A 580 -5.22 -28.74 17.63
CA GLN A 580 -3.77 -28.89 17.55
C GLN A 580 -3.37 -30.36 17.76
N ALA A 581 -2.29 -30.79 17.12
CA ALA A 581 -1.70 -32.10 17.35
C ALA A 581 -0.18 -32.00 17.41
N THR A 582 0.44 -32.89 18.17
CA THR A 582 1.89 -33.05 18.23
C THR A 582 2.24 -34.54 18.13
N ASN A 583 3.34 -34.82 17.45
CA ASN A 583 3.80 -36.17 17.18
C ASN A 583 5.07 -36.44 17.99
N LEU A 584 5.09 -37.59 18.65
CA LEU A 584 6.24 -38.12 19.34
C LEU A 584 6.73 -39.36 18.60
N SER A 585 7.93 -39.28 18.02
CA SER A 585 8.56 -40.43 17.37
C SER A 585 9.15 -41.37 18.42
N VAL A 586 8.72 -42.62 18.42
CA VAL A 586 9.16 -43.63 19.38
C VAL A 586 9.97 -44.68 18.63
N ASN A 587 11.22 -44.86 19.02
CA ASN A 587 12.14 -45.84 18.45
C ASN A 587 12.59 -46.83 19.52
N GLN A 588 12.33 -48.10 19.30
CA GLN A 588 12.78 -49.18 20.16
C GLN A 588 13.92 -49.94 19.49
N SER A 589 15.06 -50.03 20.18
CA SER A 589 16.23 -50.78 19.73
C SER A 589 16.64 -51.81 20.78
N LEU A 590 16.72 -53.08 20.40
CA LEU A 590 17.13 -54.14 21.32
C LEU A 590 18.66 -54.07 21.57
N ASN A 591 19.09 -53.64 22.76
CA ASN A 591 20.53 -53.65 23.12
C ASN A 591 20.99 -55.01 23.64
N ILE A 592 21.33 -55.92 22.72
CA ILE A 592 21.74 -57.31 23.00
C ILE A 592 23.04 -57.38 23.81
N SER A 593 23.91 -56.38 23.69
CA SER A 593 25.21 -56.36 24.39
C SER A 593 25.04 -56.29 25.91
N ALA A 594 23.97 -55.65 26.38
CA ALA A 594 23.68 -55.48 27.80
C ALA A 594 23.08 -56.73 28.48
N ILE A 595 22.66 -57.75 27.71
CA ILE A 595 21.92 -58.91 28.24
C ILE A 595 22.90 -60.07 28.52
N PRO A 596 23.06 -60.52 29.78
CA PRO A 596 23.81 -61.73 30.10
C PRO A 596 23.01 -62.99 29.74
N TRP A 597 23.67 -64.05 29.32
CA TRP A 597 23.06 -65.36 29.05
C TRP A 597 23.77 -66.46 29.83
N ASN A 598 22.99 -67.38 30.39
CA ASN A 598 23.48 -68.63 30.98
C ASN A 598 22.41 -69.69 30.78
N GLN A 599 22.60 -70.56 29.80
CA GLN A 599 21.61 -71.58 29.45
C GLN A 599 22.29 -72.93 29.27
N SER A 600 21.64 -73.97 29.78
CA SER A 600 22.03 -75.36 29.53
C SER A 600 20.89 -76.05 28.80
N LEU A 601 21.18 -76.56 27.60
CA LEU A 601 20.27 -77.33 26.78
C LEU A 601 20.67 -78.80 26.89
N SER A 602 19.76 -79.64 27.37
CA SER A 602 19.93 -81.09 27.31
C SER A 602 19.23 -81.63 26.08
N PHE A 603 19.92 -82.50 25.35
CA PHE A 603 19.41 -83.16 24.16
C PHE A 603 18.98 -84.61 24.44
N ALA A 604 18.67 -84.95 25.70
CA ALA A 604 18.29 -86.30 26.13
C ALA A 604 17.12 -86.93 25.32
N ARG A 605 16.32 -86.12 24.61
CA ARG A 605 15.21 -86.57 23.74
C ARG A 605 15.39 -86.21 22.26
N ALA A 606 16.42 -85.44 21.91
CA ALA A 606 16.69 -84.96 20.55
C ALA A 606 18.05 -85.51 20.11
N ARG A 607 18.07 -86.53 19.26
CA ARG A 607 19.31 -87.20 18.88
C ARG A 607 20.09 -86.35 17.87
N VAL A 608 20.81 -85.31 18.29
CA VAL A 608 21.75 -84.64 17.40
C VAL A 608 23.02 -85.48 17.30
N GLN A 609 23.39 -85.89 16.09
CA GLN A 609 24.63 -86.63 15.83
C GLN A 609 25.60 -85.74 15.08
N CYS A 610 26.83 -85.63 15.57
CA CYS A 610 27.90 -84.87 14.94
C CYS A 610 29.06 -85.78 14.58
N GLN A 611 29.78 -85.42 13.51
CA GLN A 611 30.97 -86.14 13.10
C GLN A 611 32.18 -85.52 13.80
N PHE A 612 32.90 -86.33 14.57
CA PHE A 612 34.17 -86.04 15.22
C PHE A 612 35.28 -86.80 14.49
N PRO A 613 35.97 -86.16 13.51
CA PRO A 613 36.91 -86.86 12.62
C PRO A 613 38.09 -87.50 13.34
N ASN A 614 38.38 -87.03 14.57
CA ASN A 614 39.54 -87.43 15.36
C ASN A 614 39.17 -88.44 16.47
N LEU A 615 37.99 -89.05 16.43
CA LEU A 615 37.56 -90.13 17.32
C LEU A 615 37.50 -91.46 16.58
N GLN A 616 37.74 -92.58 17.29
CA GLN A 616 37.66 -93.93 16.71
C GLN A 616 36.26 -94.26 16.18
N LEU A 617 35.21 -93.78 16.87
CA LEU A 617 33.84 -93.75 16.38
C LEU A 617 33.54 -92.32 15.95
N GLN A 618 33.58 -92.06 14.64
CA GLN A 618 33.50 -90.70 14.10
C GLN A 618 32.13 -90.08 14.30
N ASP A 619 31.04 -90.82 14.24
CA ASP A 619 29.70 -90.25 14.49
C ASP A 619 29.34 -90.41 15.97
N GLN A 620 29.19 -89.29 16.69
CA GLN A 620 28.84 -89.26 18.10
C GLN A 620 27.58 -88.43 18.36
N PRO A 621 26.66 -88.92 19.21
CA PRO A 621 25.56 -88.10 19.71
C PRO A 621 26.07 -86.97 20.61
N ILE A 622 25.38 -85.83 20.59
CA ILE A 622 25.57 -84.72 21.52
C ILE A 622 24.51 -84.82 22.61
N ALA A 623 24.93 -84.84 23.88
CA ALA A 623 24.05 -84.91 25.06
C ALA A 623 23.48 -83.54 25.48
N GLY A 624 24.15 -82.45 25.11
CA GLY A 624 23.71 -81.10 25.46
C GLY A 624 24.75 -80.03 25.22
N ILE A 625 24.34 -78.77 25.32
CA ILE A 625 25.20 -77.58 25.17
C ILE A 625 24.95 -76.64 26.35
N GLN A 626 26.01 -76.15 26.96
CA GLN A 626 25.97 -75.04 27.90
C GLN A 626 26.47 -73.78 27.20
N ILE A 627 25.74 -72.67 27.32
CA ILE A 627 26.04 -71.40 26.65
C ILE A 627 26.02 -70.29 27.69
N PHE A 628 27.07 -69.48 27.67
CA PHE A 628 27.33 -68.40 28.61
C PHE A 628 27.78 -67.12 27.89
N LYS A 629 27.28 -65.98 28.33
CA LYS A 629 27.69 -64.63 27.92
C LYS A 629 27.55 -63.70 29.12
N ALA A 630 28.62 -63.02 29.49
CA ALA A 630 28.56 -61.96 30.51
C ALA A 630 27.88 -60.70 29.95
N ALA A 631 27.20 -59.94 30.82
CA ALA A 631 26.64 -58.64 30.45
C ALA A 631 27.76 -57.70 29.95
N GLY A 632 27.53 -57.00 28.83
CA GLY A 632 28.51 -56.12 28.19
C GLY A 632 29.58 -56.83 27.35
N SER A 633 29.64 -58.17 27.36
CA SER A 633 30.64 -58.92 26.59
C SER A 633 30.21 -59.11 25.13
N ASN A 634 31.12 -58.95 24.18
CA ASN A 634 30.89 -59.34 22.77
C ASN A 634 31.26 -60.81 22.47
N GLN A 635 31.66 -61.56 23.49
CA GLN A 635 32.05 -62.97 23.35
C GLN A 635 31.02 -63.91 23.99
N LEU A 636 30.72 -64.96 23.25
CA LEU A 636 29.96 -66.12 23.68
C LEU A 636 30.89 -67.25 24.04
N GLN A 637 30.58 -67.94 25.12
CA GLN A 637 31.29 -69.10 25.59
C GLN A 637 30.33 -70.28 25.62
N PHE A 638 30.72 -71.42 25.08
CA PHE A 638 29.88 -72.61 25.18
C PHE A 638 30.71 -73.88 25.35
N LYS A 639 30.05 -74.89 25.92
CA LYS A 639 30.60 -76.22 26.14
C LYS A 639 29.62 -77.25 25.61
N VAL A 640 30.14 -78.26 24.91
CA VAL A 640 29.35 -79.32 24.29
C VAL A 640 29.61 -80.62 25.05
N SER A 641 28.55 -81.34 25.41
CA SER A 641 28.61 -82.62 26.12
C SER A 641 28.20 -83.77 25.19
N VAL A 642 28.83 -84.93 25.36
CA VAL A 642 28.48 -86.19 24.66
C VAL A 642 27.94 -87.20 25.69
N PRO A 643 27.10 -88.19 25.31
CA PRO A 643 26.54 -89.13 26.28
C PRO A 643 27.60 -89.83 27.14
N GLY A 644 27.37 -89.86 28.45
CA GLY A 644 28.32 -90.40 29.42
C GLY A 644 29.37 -89.42 29.92
N SER A 645 29.42 -88.18 29.40
CA SER A 645 30.31 -87.14 29.94
C SER A 645 29.89 -86.68 31.34
N THR A 646 30.79 -86.78 32.32
CA THR A 646 30.75 -86.05 33.59
C THR A 646 31.17 -84.58 33.39
N SER A 647 30.99 -83.73 34.40
CA SER A 647 31.38 -82.30 34.34
C SER A 647 32.86 -82.05 34.01
N SER A 648 33.73 -83.05 34.22
CA SER A 648 35.15 -83.05 33.85
C SER A 648 35.45 -83.60 32.45
N SER A 649 34.43 -84.05 31.69
CA SER A 649 34.55 -84.65 30.35
C SER A 649 33.64 -83.98 29.31
N VAL A 650 33.34 -82.70 29.52
CA VAL A 650 32.70 -81.81 28.53
C VAL A 650 33.78 -81.18 27.64
N SER A 651 33.41 -80.66 26.47
CA SER A 651 34.37 -79.99 25.58
C SER A 651 35.15 -78.88 26.29
N PRO A 652 36.37 -78.55 25.82
CA PRO A 652 37.01 -77.28 26.16
C PRO A 652 36.07 -76.12 25.84
N LEU A 653 36.31 -74.98 26.49
CA LEU A 653 35.53 -73.77 26.28
C LEU A 653 35.67 -73.31 24.83
N ILE A 654 34.55 -73.27 24.12
CA ILE A 654 34.49 -72.76 22.75
C ILE A 654 34.04 -71.30 22.81
N VAL A 655 34.79 -70.40 22.19
CA VAL A 655 34.52 -68.96 22.20
C VAL A 655 34.17 -68.47 20.81
N ALA A 656 33.06 -67.74 20.67
CA ALA A 656 32.61 -67.18 19.40
C ALA A 656 32.14 -65.72 19.55
N SER A 657 32.10 -64.96 18.45
CA SER A 657 31.54 -63.60 18.44
C SER A 657 30.02 -63.62 18.65
N ALA A 658 29.51 -62.75 19.53
CA ALA A 658 28.08 -62.56 19.74
C ALA A 658 27.38 -61.78 18.61
N SER A 659 28.14 -61.15 17.70
CA SER A 659 27.59 -60.27 16.65
C SER A 659 26.68 -61.00 15.65
N ASN A 660 26.96 -62.27 15.35
CA ASN A 660 26.23 -63.04 14.33
C ASN A 660 25.10 -63.89 14.93
N MET A 661 24.82 -63.69 16.22
CA MET A 661 23.93 -64.56 16.99
C MET A 661 22.47 -64.11 16.97
N MET A 662 22.18 -62.97 16.34
CA MET A 662 20.82 -62.41 16.26
C MET A 662 19.77 -63.39 15.74
N THR A 663 20.14 -64.22 14.77
CA THR A 663 19.26 -65.23 14.17
C THR A 663 18.84 -66.33 15.15
N TYR A 664 19.59 -66.56 16.22
CA TYR A 664 19.32 -67.58 17.24
C TYR A 664 18.85 -66.99 18.57
N PHE A 665 18.91 -65.67 18.75
CA PHE A 665 18.54 -64.98 19.99
C PHE A 665 17.14 -65.34 20.49
N GLU A 666 16.15 -65.30 19.60
CA GLU A 666 14.77 -65.70 19.91
C GLU A 666 14.68 -67.19 20.28
N LYS A 667 15.49 -68.05 19.64
CA LYS A 667 15.50 -69.49 19.88
C LYS A 667 16.07 -69.84 21.24
N PHE A 668 17.04 -69.09 21.77
CA PHE A 668 17.56 -69.29 23.14
C PHE A 668 16.49 -69.07 24.22
N ARG A 669 15.42 -68.35 23.93
CA ARG A 669 14.32 -68.15 24.90
C ARG A 669 13.23 -69.23 24.81
N GLY A 670 13.33 -70.17 23.86
CA GLY A 670 12.38 -71.26 23.64
C GLY A 670 13.01 -72.66 23.71
N ALA A 671 12.20 -73.70 23.48
CA ALA A 671 12.70 -75.07 23.36
C ALA A 671 13.37 -75.27 21.99
N TRP A 672 14.60 -75.77 21.97
CA TRP A 672 15.33 -76.04 20.74
C TRP A 672 14.84 -77.33 20.10
N THR A 673 14.54 -77.30 18.79
CA THR A 673 14.38 -78.54 18.01
C THR A 673 15.76 -79.17 17.75
N ALA A 674 15.78 -80.44 17.35
CA ALA A 674 17.01 -81.11 16.96
C ALA A 674 17.67 -80.42 15.74
N GLU A 675 16.86 -79.89 14.83
CA GLU A 675 17.30 -79.15 13.65
C GLU A 675 17.92 -77.80 14.02
N ASP A 676 17.30 -77.06 14.94
CA ASP A 676 17.83 -75.79 15.44
C ASP A 676 19.18 -75.99 16.14
N ALA A 677 19.28 -77.06 16.94
CA ALA A 677 20.51 -77.45 17.61
C ALA A 677 21.61 -77.85 16.61
N ALA A 678 21.28 -78.65 15.60
CA ALA A 678 22.22 -79.06 14.56
C ALA A 678 22.69 -77.86 13.72
N ASP A 679 21.79 -76.95 13.37
CA ASP A 679 22.11 -75.73 12.60
C ASP A 679 23.04 -74.81 13.38
N PHE A 680 22.74 -74.57 14.66
CA PHE A 680 23.62 -73.81 15.55
C PHE A 680 24.98 -74.49 15.73
N LEU A 681 25.00 -75.81 15.95
CA LEU A 681 26.24 -76.55 16.11
C LEU A 681 27.11 -76.47 14.85
N ASN A 682 26.53 -76.53 13.66
CA ASN A 682 27.29 -76.43 12.40
C ASN A 682 27.76 -75.03 12.08
N LYS A 683 26.90 -74.01 12.27
CA LYS A 683 27.21 -72.63 11.84
C LYS A 683 27.99 -71.84 12.87
N PHE A 684 27.84 -72.17 14.16
CA PHE A 684 28.40 -71.39 15.26
C PHE A 684 29.41 -72.17 16.09
N ALA A 685 29.13 -73.44 16.40
CA ALA A 685 29.95 -74.21 17.33
C ALA A 685 31.16 -74.89 16.66
N SER A 686 30.91 -75.65 15.60
CA SER A 686 31.88 -76.40 14.80
C SER A 686 33.02 -75.52 14.25
N PRO A 687 32.77 -74.34 13.64
CA PRO A 687 33.84 -73.50 13.09
C PRO A 687 34.81 -72.98 14.14
N ASN A 688 34.36 -72.87 15.39
CA ASN A 688 35.15 -72.40 16.51
C ASN A 688 35.65 -73.56 17.40
N SER A 689 35.32 -74.80 17.05
CA SER A 689 35.67 -75.98 17.86
C SER A 689 37.20 -76.17 17.91
N PRO A 690 37.75 -76.60 19.07
CA PRO A 690 39.19 -76.74 19.24
C PRO A 690 39.73 -77.89 18.39
N LYS A 691 40.96 -77.72 17.87
CA LYS A 691 41.67 -78.79 17.15
C LYS A 691 41.88 -80.00 18.07
N GLY A 692 41.68 -81.22 17.54
CA GLY A 692 41.83 -82.48 18.28
C GLY A 692 40.54 -83.27 18.43
N HIS A 693 40.40 -84.06 19.49
CA HIS A 693 39.26 -84.97 19.72
C HIS A 693 37.89 -84.29 19.83
N TRP A 694 37.86 -82.97 20.06
CA TRP A 694 36.64 -82.16 20.15
C TRP A 694 36.38 -81.31 18.89
N ASN A 695 37.14 -81.51 17.82
CA ASN A 695 36.80 -80.95 16.51
C ASN A 695 35.61 -81.75 15.95
N PHE A 696 34.50 -81.09 15.70
CA PHE A 696 33.30 -81.72 15.15
C PHE A 696 32.72 -80.91 13.99
N LYS A 697 31.98 -81.59 13.12
CA LYS A 697 31.31 -81.01 11.95
C LYS A 697 30.10 -81.87 11.55
N GLY A 698 29.31 -81.38 10.59
CA GLY A 698 28.29 -82.18 9.94
C GLY A 698 27.21 -82.68 10.90
N CYS A 699 26.87 -81.89 11.92
CA CYS A 699 25.83 -82.21 12.88
C CYS A 699 24.47 -82.33 12.18
N LYS A 700 23.73 -83.40 12.45
CA LYS A 700 22.40 -83.64 11.90
C LYS A 700 21.44 -84.01 13.01
N ALA A 701 20.21 -83.52 12.88
CA ALA A 701 19.10 -84.05 13.63
C ALA A 701 18.86 -85.50 13.18
N SER A 702 18.96 -86.45 14.11
CA SER A 702 18.44 -87.79 13.89
C SER A 702 16.95 -87.78 14.26
N PRO A 703 16.10 -88.45 13.46
CA PRO A 703 14.68 -88.59 13.77
C PRO A 703 14.44 -89.33 15.10
#